data_AF-A0AAE9EMV8-F1
#
_entry.id   AF-A0AAE9EMV8-F1
#
_cell.length_a   1.000
_cell.length_b   1.000
_cell.length_c   1.000
_cell.angle_alpha   90.00
_cell.angle_beta   90.00
_cell.angle_gamma   90.00
#
_symmetry.space_group_name_H-M   'P 1'
#
loop_
_entity.id
_entity.type
_entity.pdbx_description
1 polymer ?
#
loop_
_entity_poly.entity_id
_entity_poly.type
_entity_poly.pdbx_seq_one_letter_code
_entity_poly.pdbx_strand_id
1 'polypeptide(L)'
;MYEAYTTLKRYISRTSDLQIVYDELATLTRITNAITLQSAALKKSVKVRDVITELLKVDPQNFTNLINYIPEALSASIQRLKDKTVDLANLVPNDWKILESGREWLSTVKEGYDSASRIRDFEFQDFFDLLYKNEELFPCPDVIQNVPKNDDLDSQKSQNWLVQNTQPILNCFKNLKKYSTNFRKIESNIDHFLALNTLLDTFQTLEKLQIQSSKFSKILEKMFKTTKPLWSIDKKNGIFFQQAVESLNSMFPIASHSEIVLTLGFPEKGDMAKVVDDLKSEWFNEKVARGKSVDVLRTELAGFFKFGDLMKTIELSWKEFEDGFIERKNLAVRKSVELGRLYKLGGDNPQGKMDTISKFAKNYKDHCSNMNNLNPTETKEFQDSGLNSMVDLGKKFVEVGNLLTKISKEIQENELNSDLEKLKSSKNEQYPTLTSFVSNFGELSKLRKDISKHIQNLAKNYNKDVMATNTTNTLNSIKSVRECFKKLEKLDPGTLLDITSYLKTVHAVSNRAEILEIQDVLKLFTVMRDHVLEAEQFVKNIGSNNYKEKHQPNNPILKLENPQEMILSLGRGMMVLRDMTRAWNLRDTILETTKFSGNFNTRTIQYVKAPSVQTIWPERQKKFQKLVSELKELNNFAGPIKDKGLLTMRKILDDATKVHGFPEVFKYLAAYFSDKDKEFEVIQKLAQIDMDFASQKGYLHAASLSFDELRLYFDDIFGISENPHNEVEHNYLTAALICLAVFLAILITVVLIFALTKSGRKRIRKLYFYYFAKPEDFEKRWRYSLFMDRVEGKNALHDAVREINPTNTLKRLKKGAYINVFNQHGNTPLHVATKRGYPDIFQQRTEKNRTNHSFRDYSKFAKPKVPKKEPKKEEPEGQDIKKFMSPAATKFPKKKEKFSHFLSSTEFNHWMFSVFGEVYGILILSTDLLFV
;
A
#
# COMPACT_ATOMS: atom_id res chain seq x y z
N MET A 1 -7.95 41.98 -42.35
CA MET A 1 -8.77 40.84 -41.83
C MET A 1 -8.55 39.56 -42.63
N TYR A 2 -8.61 39.56 -43.97
CA TYR A 2 -8.22 38.41 -44.80
C TYR A 2 -6.73 38.06 -44.65
N GLU A 3 -5.82 39.03 -44.61
CA GLU A 3 -4.39 38.79 -44.29
C GLU A 3 -4.17 38.35 -42.85
N ALA A 4 -4.98 38.80 -41.88
CA ALA A 4 -4.91 38.32 -40.50
C ALA A 4 -5.42 36.87 -40.41
N TYR A 5 -6.44 36.50 -41.17
CA TYR A 5 -6.95 35.13 -41.30
C TYR A 5 -5.97 34.23 -42.04
N THR A 6 -5.30 34.73 -43.08
CA THR A 6 -4.27 34.00 -43.85
C THR A 6 -2.96 33.87 -43.06
N THR A 7 -2.64 34.87 -42.24
CA THR A 7 -1.52 34.84 -41.29
C THR A 7 -1.86 33.92 -40.12
N LEU A 8 -3.09 33.90 -39.60
CA LEU A 8 -3.54 32.92 -38.61
C LEU A 8 -3.49 31.50 -39.20
N LYS A 9 -3.87 31.30 -40.47
CA LYS A 9 -3.75 30.02 -41.19
C LYS A 9 -2.28 29.61 -41.47
N ARG A 10 -1.35 30.57 -41.52
CA ARG A 10 0.10 30.34 -41.56
C ARG A 10 0.74 30.17 -40.18
N TYR A 11 0.08 30.65 -39.11
CA TYR A 11 0.49 30.54 -37.71
C TYR A 11 -0.13 29.35 -36.96
N ILE A 12 -1.13 28.67 -37.56
CA ILE A 12 -1.39 27.26 -37.27
C ILE A 12 -0.08 26.55 -37.59
N SER A 13 0.70 26.20 -36.55
CA SER A 13 1.88 25.38 -36.70
C SER A 13 1.50 24.23 -37.61
N ARG A 14 2.17 24.06 -38.76
CA ARG A 14 1.94 22.88 -39.60
C ARG A 14 2.03 21.68 -38.68
N THR A 15 0.90 21.01 -38.46
CA THR A 15 0.79 19.81 -37.65
C THR A 15 1.88 18.86 -38.14
N SER A 16 2.73 18.40 -37.24
CA SER A 16 3.86 17.57 -37.64
C SER A 16 3.34 16.26 -38.25
N ASP A 17 4.08 15.66 -39.19
CA ASP A 17 3.65 14.41 -39.81
C ASP A 17 3.45 13.30 -38.75
N LEU A 18 4.29 13.32 -37.70
CA LEU A 18 4.15 12.45 -36.53
C LEU A 18 2.84 12.68 -35.79
N GLN A 19 2.44 13.94 -35.57
CA GLN A 19 1.18 14.29 -34.91
C GLN A 19 -0.02 13.81 -35.73
N ILE A 20 0.01 13.94 -37.06
CA ILE A 20 -1.07 13.44 -37.93
C ILE A 20 -1.24 11.93 -37.76
N VAL A 21 -0.14 11.16 -37.83
CA VAL A 21 -0.20 9.70 -37.62
C VAL A 21 -0.71 9.35 -36.22
N TYR A 22 -0.22 10.05 -35.18
CA TYR A 22 -0.68 9.84 -33.81
C TYR A 22 -2.18 10.11 -33.66
N ASP A 23 -2.68 11.23 -34.17
CA ASP A 23 -4.08 11.64 -34.03
C ASP A 23 -5.03 10.60 -34.63
N GLU A 24 -4.69 10.04 -35.80
CA GLU A 24 -5.47 9.00 -36.45
C GLU A 24 -5.45 7.66 -35.71
N LEU A 25 -4.29 7.24 -35.21
CA LEU A 25 -4.20 6.04 -34.35
C LEU A 25 -4.91 6.25 -33.01
N ALA A 26 -4.89 7.48 -32.48
CA ALA A 26 -5.57 7.86 -31.24
C ALA A 26 -7.10 7.84 -31.41
N THR A 27 -7.63 8.13 -32.61
CA THR A 27 -9.06 7.94 -32.95
C THR A 27 -9.51 6.51 -32.64
N LEU A 28 -8.76 5.50 -33.12
CA LEU A 28 -9.09 4.10 -32.83
C LEU A 28 -8.93 3.77 -31.35
N THR A 29 -7.94 4.35 -30.70
CA THR A 29 -7.68 4.14 -29.26
C THR A 29 -8.82 4.69 -28.39
N ARG A 30 -9.32 5.90 -28.70
CA ARG A 30 -10.49 6.52 -28.04
C ARG A 30 -11.75 5.67 -28.22
N ILE A 31 -12.02 5.21 -29.44
CA ILE A 31 -13.16 4.34 -29.75
C ILE A 31 -13.04 3.01 -28.99
N THR A 32 -11.87 2.38 -28.98
CA THR A 32 -11.64 1.13 -28.25
C THR A 32 -11.83 1.32 -26.74
N ASN A 33 -11.30 2.40 -26.15
CA ASN A 33 -11.50 2.70 -24.73
C ASN A 33 -12.99 2.94 -24.40
N ALA A 34 -13.75 3.56 -25.31
CA ALA A 34 -15.19 3.75 -25.15
C ALA A 34 -15.95 2.42 -25.18
N ILE A 35 -15.60 1.52 -26.11
CA ILE A 35 -16.12 0.15 -26.18
C ILE A 35 -15.82 -0.59 -24.88
N THR A 36 -14.58 -0.49 -24.36
CA THR A 36 -14.18 -1.13 -23.10
C THR A 36 -14.99 -0.61 -21.91
N LEU A 37 -15.13 0.71 -21.76
CA LEU A 37 -15.91 1.28 -20.65
C LEU A 37 -17.40 0.96 -20.76
N GLN A 38 -17.99 1.01 -21.96
CA GLN A 38 -19.38 0.62 -22.18
C GLN A 38 -19.58 -0.86 -21.86
N SER A 39 -18.68 -1.74 -22.34
CA SER A 39 -18.69 -3.17 -22.02
C SER A 39 -18.59 -3.44 -20.52
N ALA A 40 -17.70 -2.73 -19.82
CA ALA A 40 -17.54 -2.84 -18.37
C ALA A 40 -18.76 -2.32 -17.60
N ALA A 41 -19.39 -1.24 -18.07
CA ALA A 41 -20.64 -0.72 -17.51
C ALA A 41 -21.79 -1.72 -17.67
N LEU A 42 -21.91 -2.36 -18.84
CA LEU A 42 -22.89 -3.42 -19.11
C LEU A 42 -22.67 -4.64 -18.20
N LYS A 43 -21.41 -5.01 -17.97
CA LYS A 43 -21.02 -6.11 -17.06
C LYS A 43 -21.03 -5.72 -15.58
N LYS A 44 -21.29 -4.44 -15.24
CA LYS A 44 -21.19 -3.88 -13.89
C LYS A 44 -19.84 -4.12 -13.21
N SER A 45 -18.76 -4.14 -13.99
CA SER A 45 -17.40 -4.42 -13.53
C SER A 45 -16.54 -3.17 -13.32
N VAL A 46 -17.07 -1.97 -13.59
CA VAL A 46 -16.37 -0.69 -13.40
C VAL A 46 -17.15 0.23 -12.46
N LYS A 47 -16.43 0.95 -11.58
CA LYS A 47 -17.01 2.02 -10.78
C LYS A 47 -16.80 3.35 -11.50
N VAL A 48 -17.88 4.10 -11.68
CA VAL A 48 -17.87 5.41 -12.34
C VAL A 48 -16.93 6.39 -11.65
N ARG A 49 -16.91 6.35 -10.31
CA ARG A 49 -16.06 7.22 -9.51
C ARG A 49 -14.58 7.02 -9.83
N ASP A 50 -14.15 5.79 -10.07
CA ASP A 50 -12.76 5.47 -10.43
C ASP A 50 -12.40 6.09 -11.78
N VAL A 51 -13.31 6.04 -12.76
CA VAL A 51 -13.15 6.71 -14.08
C VAL A 51 -13.06 8.23 -13.93
N ILE A 52 -13.92 8.83 -13.11
CA ILE A 52 -13.90 10.28 -12.84
C ILE A 52 -12.57 10.69 -12.21
N THR A 53 -12.13 9.98 -11.17
CA THR A 53 -10.91 10.33 -10.43
C THR A 53 -9.65 10.16 -11.29
N GLU A 54 -9.61 9.14 -12.14
CA GLU A 54 -8.49 8.92 -13.07
C GLU A 54 -8.42 10.04 -14.11
N LEU A 55 -9.56 10.44 -14.70
CA LEU A 55 -9.61 11.52 -15.69
C LEU A 55 -9.25 12.88 -15.09
N LEU A 56 -9.75 13.17 -13.89
CA LEU A 56 -9.42 14.39 -13.14
C LEU A 56 -8.00 14.37 -12.55
N LYS A 57 -7.33 13.22 -12.55
CA LYS A 57 -5.97 13.00 -11.99
C LYS A 57 -5.90 13.34 -10.50
N VAL A 58 -6.89 12.89 -9.74
CA VAL A 58 -7.02 13.14 -8.30
C VAL A 58 -7.01 11.85 -7.49
N ASP A 59 -6.56 11.94 -6.23
CA ASP A 59 -6.60 10.81 -5.30
C ASP A 59 -8.06 10.35 -5.05
N PRO A 60 -8.39 9.06 -5.29
CA PRO A 60 -9.77 8.57 -5.18
C PRO A 60 -10.36 8.67 -3.77
N GLN A 61 -9.54 8.52 -2.73
CA GLN A 61 -10.00 8.55 -1.34
C GLN A 61 -10.35 9.97 -0.90
N ASN A 62 -9.45 10.93 -1.15
CA ASN A 62 -9.67 12.34 -0.87
C ASN A 62 -10.82 12.91 -1.71
N PHE A 63 -10.92 12.52 -2.98
CA PHE A 63 -12.05 12.91 -3.83
C PHE A 63 -13.38 12.37 -3.29
N THR A 64 -13.41 11.11 -2.84
CA THR A 64 -14.60 10.52 -2.22
C THR A 64 -15.02 11.27 -0.96
N ASN A 65 -14.07 11.60 -0.09
CA ASN A 65 -14.33 12.39 1.12
C ASN A 65 -14.90 13.77 0.77
N LEU A 66 -14.34 14.42 -0.26
CA LEU A 66 -14.82 15.69 -0.75
C LEU A 66 -16.25 15.61 -1.29
N ILE A 67 -16.57 14.67 -2.19
CA ILE A 67 -17.92 14.54 -2.79
C ILE A 67 -18.99 14.19 -1.74
N ASN A 68 -18.62 13.46 -0.70
CA ASN A 68 -19.53 13.13 0.40
C ASN A 68 -19.86 14.35 1.28
N TYR A 69 -19.06 15.41 1.24
CA TYR A 69 -19.33 16.65 1.96
C TYR A 69 -20.46 17.45 1.27
N ILE A 70 -21.33 18.07 2.08
CA ILE A 70 -22.52 18.82 1.62
C ILE A 70 -22.25 20.33 1.82
N PRO A 71 -21.80 21.06 0.78
CA PRO A 71 -21.42 22.46 0.92
C PRO A 71 -22.56 23.40 1.29
N GLU A 72 -23.79 23.07 0.93
CA GLU A 72 -24.98 23.87 1.15
C GLU A 72 -25.28 24.02 2.63
N ALA A 73 -25.04 22.97 3.42
CA ALA A 73 -25.21 23.00 4.87
C ALA A 73 -24.26 24.02 5.52
N LEU A 74 -23.01 24.07 5.05
CA LEU A 74 -22.06 25.08 5.50
C LEU A 74 -22.39 26.46 4.94
N SER A 75 -22.73 26.58 3.66
CA SER A 75 -23.10 27.86 3.06
C SER A 75 -24.26 28.50 3.82
N ALA A 76 -25.28 27.71 4.18
CA ALA A 76 -26.38 28.14 5.04
C ALA A 76 -25.90 28.52 6.46
N SER A 77 -24.93 27.80 7.02
CA SER A 77 -24.37 28.11 8.34
C SER A 77 -23.53 29.38 8.34
N ILE A 78 -22.72 29.60 7.29
CA ILE A 78 -21.93 30.81 7.05
C ILE A 78 -22.85 31.99 6.78
N GLN A 79 -23.94 31.80 6.04
CA GLN A 79 -24.95 32.83 5.81
C GLN A 79 -25.63 33.22 7.14
N ARG A 80 -26.05 32.24 7.95
CA ARG A 80 -26.59 32.51 9.29
C ARG A 80 -25.56 33.20 10.18
N LEU A 81 -24.29 32.79 10.14
CA LEU A 81 -23.21 33.42 10.87
C LEU A 81 -23.10 34.89 10.45
N LYS A 82 -22.98 35.18 9.15
CA LYS A 82 -22.92 36.52 8.56
C LYS A 82 -24.09 37.40 8.99
N ASP A 83 -25.32 36.90 8.91
CA ASP A 83 -26.52 37.63 9.29
C ASP A 83 -26.55 37.93 10.80
N LYS A 84 -26.00 37.01 11.60
CA LYS A 84 -25.97 37.09 13.06
C LYS A 84 -24.75 37.81 13.64
N THR A 85 -23.68 37.98 12.87
CA THR A 85 -22.45 38.67 13.28
C THR A 85 -22.39 40.14 12.88
N VAL A 86 -23.35 40.62 12.10
CA VAL A 86 -23.49 42.04 11.74
C VAL A 86 -23.41 42.95 12.97
N ASP A 87 -24.11 42.60 14.04
CA ASP A 87 -24.18 43.39 15.27
C ASP A 87 -22.90 43.26 16.12
N LEU A 88 -22.14 42.17 15.95
CA LEU A 88 -20.88 41.90 16.66
C LEU A 88 -19.69 42.60 16.00
N ALA A 89 -19.67 42.68 14.67
CA ALA A 89 -18.66 43.40 13.90
C ALA A 89 -18.70 44.92 14.18
N ASN A 90 -19.87 45.43 14.58
CA ASN A 90 -20.10 46.82 14.91
C ASN A 90 -19.81 47.18 16.39
N LEU A 91 -19.24 46.25 17.18
CA LEU A 91 -18.83 46.57 18.55
C LEU A 91 -17.77 47.67 18.57
N VAL A 92 -17.98 48.67 19.44
CA VAL A 92 -17.15 49.88 19.53
C VAL A 92 -15.67 49.51 19.71
N PRO A 93 -14.72 50.11 18.96
CA PRO A 93 -13.29 49.80 19.06
C PRO A 93 -12.71 49.81 20.49
N ASN A 94 -13.32 50.60 21.38
CA ASN A 94 -12.95 50.70 22.78
C ASN A 94 -13.31 49.46 23.61
N ASP A 95 -14.39 48.74 23.29
CA ASP A 95 -14.78 47.51 24.00
C ASP A 95 -13.76 46.39 23.71
N TRP A 96 -13.25 46.31 22.47
CA TRP A 96 -12.18 45.39 22.09
C TRP A 96 -10.86 45.67 22.80
N LYS A 97 -10.48 46.94 22.94
CA LYS A 97 -9.28 47.33 23.71
C LYS A 97 -9.38 46.87 25.16
N ILE A 98 -10.55 47.00 25.77
CA ILE A 98 -10.79 46.57 27.16
C ILE A 98 -10.81 45.05 27.28
N LEU A 99 -11.37 44.33 26.30
CA LEU A 99 -11.30 42.86 26.26
C LEU A 99 -9.84 42.39 26.23
N GLU A 100 -9.00 43.08 25.45
CA GLU A 100 -7.61 42.68 25.24
C GLU A 100 -6.73 42.89 26.47
N SER A 101 -6.79 44.08 27.06
CA SER A 101 -6.13 44.34 28.35
C SER A 101 -6.70 43.44 29.45
N GLY A 102 -8.02 43.21 29.44
CA GLY A 102 -8.67 42.35 30.43
C GLY A 102 -8.32 40.87 30.31
N ARG A 103 -7.94 40.40 29.11
CA ARG A 103 -7.46 39.03 28.89
C ARG A 103 -6.10 38.80 29.53
N GLU A 104 -5.18 39.74 29.39
CA GLU A 104 -3.87 39.70 30.05
C GLU A 104 -4.05 39.66 31.57
N TRP A 105 -4.86 40.58 32.10
CA TRP A 105 -5.24 40.58 33.52
C TRP A 105 -5.85 39.25 33.99
N LEU A 106 -6.76 38.67 33.21
CA LEU A 106 -7.39 37.40 33.56
C LEU A 106 -6.42 36.22 33.52
N SER A 107 -5.44 36.24 32.60
CA SER A 107 -4.35 35.25 32.56
C SER A 107 -3.51 35.35 33.84
N THR A 108 -3.13 36.56 34.24
CA THR A 108 -2.41 36.81 35.50
C THR A 108 -3.23 36.36 36.71
N VAL A 109 -4.55 36.64 36.75
CA VAL A 109 -5.44 36.14 37.82
C VAL A 109 -5.46 34.60 37.85
N LYS A 110 -5.47 33.93 36.70
CA LYS A 110 -5.40 32.47 36.62
C LYS A 110 -4.07 31.92 37.15
N GLU A 111 -2.95 32.55 36.80
CA GLU A 111 -1.63 32.17 37.31
C GLU A 111 -1.58 32.31 38.84
N GLY A 112 -2.04 33.44 39.38
CA GLY A 112 -2.17 33.64 40.83
C GLY A 112 -3.06 32.61 41.51
N TYR A 113 -4.18 32.25 40.88
CA TYR A 113 -5.09 31.20 41.34
C TYR A 113 -4.39 29.82 41.40
N ASP A 114 -3.77 29.41 40.30
CA ASP A 114 -3.06 28.14 40.20
C ASP A 114 -1.91 28.05 41.20
N SER A 115 -1.20 29.16 41.44
CA SER A 115 -0.11 29.24 42.44
C SER A 115 -0.63 29.23 43.87
N ALA A 116 -1.66 30.00 44.19
CA ALA A 116 -2.19 30.11 45.56
C ALA A 116 -2.74 28.76 46.09
N SER A 117 -3.31 27.94 45.20
CA SER A 117 -3.80 26.60 45.53
C SER A 117 -2.68 25.60 45.87
N ARG A 118 -1.47 25.80 45.35
CA ARG A 118 -0.32 24.94 45.62
C ARG A 118 0.33 25.23 46.97
N ILE A 119 0.24 26.46 47.46
CA ILE A 119 0.84 26.88 48.73
C ILE A 119 0.05 26.30 49.92
N ARG A 120 0.63 25.32 50.63
CA ARG A 120 0.09 24.75 51.88
C ARG A 120 0.68 25.45 53.11
N ASP A 121 0.02 25.30 54.26
CA ASP A 121 0.59 25.73 55.53
C ASP A 121 1.60 24.66 55.96
N PHE A 122 2.89 25.04 56.01
CA PHE A 122 4.01 24.14 56.24
C PHE A 122 5.10 24.84 57.08
N GLU A 123 5.79 24.09 57.91
CA GLU A 123 6.89 24.59 58.74
C GLU A 123 8.19 24.62 57.94
N PHE A 124 8.59 25.80 57.45
CA PHE A 124 9.77 25.99 56.59
C PHE A 124 11.09 25.58 57.24
N GLN A 125 11.16 25.46 58.57
CA GLN A 125 12.37 25.08 59.29
C GLN A 125 12.86 23.67 58.95
N ASP A 126 11.96 22.68 59.01
CA ASP A 126 12.28 21.28 58.68
C ASP A 126 12.77 21.12 57.23
N PHE A 127 12.28 21.97 56.33
CA PHE A 127 12.70 21.96 54.94
C PHE A 127 14.13 22.46 54.77
N PHE A 128 14.48 23.61 55.35
CA PHE A 128 15.84 24.13 55.22
C PHE A 128 16.85 23.24 55.93
N ASP A 129 16.48 22.62 57.05
CA ASP A 129 17.28 21.60 57.72
C ASP A 129 17.55 20.39 56.81
N LEU A 130 16.53 19.90 56.11
CA LEU A 130 16.66 18.79 55.17
C LEU A 130 17.48 19.19 53.93
N LEU A 131 17.26 20.39 53.40
CA LEU A 131 17.94 20.90 52.21
C LEU A 131 19.44 21.12 52.48
N TYR A 132 19.78 21.72 53.62
CA TYR A 132 21.16 22.07 53.99
C TYR A 132 21.97 20.84 54.39
N LYS A 133 21.31 19.79 54.92
CA LYS A 133 21.96 18.50 55.16
C LYS A 133 22.54 17.93 53.87
N ASN A 134 21.92 18.14 52.70
CA ASN A 134 22.37 17.72 51.36
C ASN A 134 22.63 16.20 51.18
N GLU A 135 22.64 15.42 52.25
CA GLU A 135 22.84 13.98 52.28
C GLU A 135 21.57 13.26 51.80
N GLU A 136 21.75 12.26 50.94
CA GLU A 136 20.69 11.36 50.44
C GLU A 136 19.56 11.97 49.59
N LEU A 137 19.83 13.10 48.91
CA LEU A 137 18.88 13.71 47.96
C LEU A 137 18.48 12.76 46.81
N PHE A 138 19.45 12.04 46.26
CA PHE A 138 19.24 11.12 45.14
C PHE A 138 19.43 9.68 45.63
N PRO A 139 18.55 8.74 45.26
CA PRO A 139 18.81 7.32 45.53
C PRO A 139 20.06 6.90 44.76
N CYS A 140 20.75 5.84 45.24
CA CYS A 140 21.89 5.22 44.55
C CYS A 140 22.97 6.21 44.03
N PRO A 141 23.52 7.07 44.91
CA PRO A 141 24.48 8.10 44.51
C PRO A 141 25.71 7.53 43.77
N ASP A 142 26.17 6.34 44.14
CA ASP A 142 27.36 5.72 43.54
C ASP A 142 27.15 5.33 42.09
N VAL A 143 25.94 4.85 41.72
CA VAL A 143 25.61 4.47 40.33
C VAL A 143 25.50 5.73 39.46
N ILE A 144 24.80 6.75 39.95
CA ILE A 144 24.59 8.02 39.22
C ILE A 144 25.94 8.75 39.01
N GLN A 145 26.84 8.70 39.99
CA GLN A 145 28.11 9.41 39.91
C GLN A 145 29.12 8.77 38.97
N ASN A 146 29.10 7.44 38.86
CA ASN A 146 30.12 6.66 38.18
C ASN A 146 29.65 6.07 36.83
N VAL A 147 28.42 6.38 36.40
CA VAL A 147 27.93 5.98 35.07
C VAL A 147 28.89 6.50 33.97
N PRO A 148 29.24 5.67 32.97
CA PRO A 148 30.08 6.09 31.86
C PRO A 148 29.50 7.29 31.09
N LYS A 149 30.34 8.01 30.36
CA LYS A 149 29.87 8.99 29.38
C LYS A 149 29.43 8.29 28.11
N ASN A 150 28.48 8.88 27.39
CA ASN A 150 27.94 8.31 26.15
C ASN A 150 29.03 8.08 25.09
N ASP A 151 29.97 9.03 24.97
CA ASP A 151 31.08 8.96 23.99
C ASP A 151 32.15 7.90 24.37
N ASP A 152 32.10 7.37 25.60
CA ASP A 152 33.04 6.38 26.14
C ASP A 152 32.42 4.98 26.22
N LEU A 153 31.21 4.76 25.68
CA LEU A 153 30.45 3.51 25.82
C LEU A 153 31.17 2.30 25.19
N ASP A 154 31.94 2.53 24.13
CA ASP A 154 32.71 1.50 23.42
C ASP A 154 34.05 1.19 24.10
N SER A 155 34.43 1.95 25.13
CA SER A 155 35.68 1.70 25.85
C SER A 155 35.55 0.46 26.74
N GLN A 156 36.57 -0.39 26.73
CA GLN A 156 36.59 -1.62 27.53
C GLN A 156 36.46 -1.35 29.04
N LYS A 157 36.90 -0.19 29.50
CA LYS A 157 36.74 0.26 30.89
C LYS A 157 35.26 0.51 31.24
N SER A 158 34.54 1.21 30.37
CA SER A 158 33.11 1.51 30.55
C SER A 158 32.26 0.24 30.51
N GLN A 159 32.53 -0.64 29.55
CA GLN A 159 31.82 -1.92 29.42
C GLN A 159 32.04 -2.83 30.64
N ASN A 160 33.29 -2.93 31.12
CA ASN A 160 33.59 -3.69 32.33
C ASN A 160 32.86 -3.14 33.56
N TRP A 161 32.76 -1.82 33.70
CA TRP A 161 32.02 -1.20 34.80
C TRP A 161 30.53 -1.51 34.74
N LEU A 162 29.91 -1.40 33.55
CA LEU A 162 28.49 -1.71 33.33
C LEU A 162 28.17 -3.17 33.68
N VAL A 163 29.03 -4.11 33.29
CA VAL A 163 28.88 -5.54 33.61
C VAL A 163 28.99 -5.78 35.12
N GLN A 164 30.02 -5.24 35.77
CA GLN A 164 30.24 -5.41 37.21
C GLN A 164 29.13 -4.80 38.06
N ASN A 165 28.47 -3.76 37.56
CA ASN A 165 27.43 -3.02 38.29
C ASN A 165 26.01 -3.33 37.80
N THR A 166 25.78 -4.43 37.07
CA THR A 166 24.45 -4.80 36.53
C THR A 166 23.34 -4.76 37.60
N GLN A 167 23.52 -5.46 38.73
CA GLN A 167 22.51 -5.49 39.80
C GLN A 167 22.35 -4.14 40.54
N PRO A 168 23.45 -3.44 40.90
CA PRO A 168 23.37 -2.05 41.37
C PRO A 168 22.59 -1.12 40.43
N ILE A 169 22.81 -1.23 39.12
CA ILE A 169 22.12 -0.42 38.09
C ILE A 169 20.62 -0.72 38.09
N LEU A 170 20.22 -1.98 38.05
CA LEU A 170 18.80 -2.38 38.03
C LEU A 170 18.08 -1.97 39.33
N ASN A 171 18.73 -2.14 40.48
CA ASN A 171 18.18 -1.69 41.76
C ASN A 171 18.08 -0.16 41.83
N CYS A 172 19.08 0.55 41.30
CA CYS A 172 19.07 2.00 41.21
C CYS A 172 17.90 2.49 40.35
N PHE A 173 17.70 1.90 39.18
CA PHE A 173 16.59 2.19 38.28
C PHE A 173 15.22 1.96 38.96
N LYS A 174 15.06 0.84 39.68
CA LYS A 174 13.84 0.56 40.48
C LYS A 174 13.60 1.62 41.56
N ASN A 175 14.65 2.03 42.26
CA ASN A 175 14.55 3.00 43.34
C ASN A 175 14.30 4.42 42.82
N LEU A 176 14.83 4.77 41.64
CA LEU A 176 14.52 6.02 40.95
C LEU A 176 13.03 6.10 40.56
N LYS A 177 12.43 5.01 40.07
CA LYS A 177 10.97 4.94 39.82
C LYS A 177 10.15 5.14 41.10
N LYS A 178 10.66 4.71 42.25
CA LYS A 178 9.97 4.85 43.54
C LYS A 178 10.11 6.25 44.14
N TYR A 179 11.06 7.07 43.66
CA TYR A 179 11.53 8.35 44.20
C TYR A 179 11.94 8.27 45.68
N SER A 180 13.03 8.93 46.08
CA SER A 180 13.36 9.07 47.50
C SER A 180 12.27 9.88 48.21
N THR A 181 11.85 9.46 49.41
CA THR A 181 10.90 10.22 50.24
C THR A 181 11.43 11.62 50.54
N ASN A 182 12.76 11.78 50.66
CA ASN A 182 13.38 13.08 50.88
C ASN A 182 13.36 13.96 49.63
N PHE A 183 13.62 13.37 48.45
CA PHE A 183 13.53 14.08 47.17
C PHE A 183 12.12 14.64 46.95
N ARG A 184 11.08 13.81 47.11
CA ARG A 184 9.67 14.25 46.96
C ARG A 184 9.30 15.35 47.95
N LYS A 185 9.78 15.27 49.19
CA LYS A 185 9.54 16.31 50.21
C LYS A 185 10.19 17.63 49.80
N ILE A 186 11.43 17.60 49.32
CA ILE A 186 12.16 18.79 48.86
C ILE A 186 11.53 19.37 47.59
N GLU A 187 11.22 18.53 46.61
CA GLU A 187 10.54 18.92 45.37
C GLU A 187 9.19 19.60 45.67
N SER A 188 8.37 19.00 46.54
CA SER A 188 7.11 19.59 46.98
C SER A 188 7.31 20.93 47.71
N ASN A 189 8.35 21.07 48.52
CA ASN A 189 8.63 22.30 49.23
C ASN A 189 9.17 23.40 48.30
N ILE A 190 9.99 23.03 47.33
CA ILE A 190 10.45 23.91 46.25
C ILE A 190 9.28 24.40 45.41
N ASP A 191 8.28 23.55 45.11
CA ASP A 191 7.06 23.98 44.40
C ASP A 191 6.32 25.07 45.19
N HIS A 192 6.30 25.02 46.53
CA HIS A 192 5.76 26.11 47.34
C HIS A 192 6.52 27.43 47.13
N PHE A 193 7.86 27.41 47.00
CA PHE A 193 8.65 28.61 46.72
C PHE A 193 8.43 29.15 45.31
N LEU A 194 8.35 28.28 44.31
CA LEU A 194 8.04 28.68 42.93
C LEU A 194 6.63 29.29 42.85
N ALA A 195 5.66 28.68 43.53
CA ALA A 195 4.30 29.21 43.63
C ALA A 195 4.26 30.56 44.38
N LEU A 196 5.03 30.70 45.46
CA LEU A 196 5.15 31.95 46.21
C LEU A 196 5.75 33.07 45.35
N ASN A 197 6.84 32.81 44.63
CA ASN A 197 7.45 33.77 43.71
C ASN A 197 6.46 34.19 42.62
N THR A 198 5.78 33.21 42.00
CA THR A 198 4.76 33.47 40.97
C THR A 198 3.63 34.33 41.52
N LEU A 199 3.22 34.12 42.77
CA LEU A 199 2.16 34.89 43.42
C LEU A 199 2.59 36.35 43.69
N LEU A 200 3.85 36.58 44.03
CA LEU A 200 4.44 37.93 44.17
C LEU A 200 4.46 38.65 42.82
N ASP A 201 4.96 37.99 41.76
CA ASP A 201 5.02 38.53 40.41
C ASP A 201 3.62 38.84 39.86
N THR A 202 2.67 37.93 40.13
CA THR A 202 1.24 38.10 39.81
C THR A 202 0.72 39.39 40.44
N PHE A 203 0.93 39.58 41.73
CA PHE A 203 0.43 40.75 42.45
C PHE A 203 1.01 42.06 41.88
N GLN A 204 2.32 42.12 41.67
CA GLN A 204 2.98 43.28 41.06
C GLN A 204 2.44 43.57 39.65
N THR A 205 2.12 42.53 38.88
CA THR A 205 1.55 42.66 37.54
C THR A 205 0.11 43.17 37.60
N LEU A 206 -0.72 42.67 38.52
CA LEU A 206 -2.09 43.15 38.72
C LEU A 206 -2.13 44.63 39.15
N GLU A 207 -1.22 45.06 40.03
CA GLU A 207 -1.07 46.47 40.42
C GLU A 207 -0.74 47.37 39.22
N LYS A 208 0.14 46.91 38.32
CA LYS A 208 0.52 47.66 37.10
C LYS A 208 -0.63 47.77 36.09
N LEU A 209 -1.41 46.71 35.91
CA LEU A 209 -2.48 46.65 34.91
C LEU A 209 -3.69 47.54 35.26
N GLN A 210 -3.92 47.86 36.54
CA GLN A 210 -4.98 48.76 37.03
C GLN A 210 -6.38 48.51 36.42
N ILE A 211 -6.72 47.26 36.11
CA ILE A 211 -8.00 46.93 35.47
C ILE A 211 -9.12 46.87 36.50
N GLN A 212 -10.18 47.65 36.25
CA GLN A 212 -11.43 47.52 37.00
C GLN A 212 -12.17 46.24 36.59
N SER A 213 -12.06 45.20 37.42
CA SER A 213 -12.68 43.88 37.20
C SER A 213 -14.19 43.96 36.91
N SER A 214 -14.91 44.88 37.56
CA SER A 214 -16.34 45.12 37.33
C SER A 214 -16.64 45.71 35.95
N LYS A 215 -15.77 46.59 35.45
CA LYS A 215 -15.87 47.18 34.10
C LYS A 215 -15.56 46.13 33.04
N PHE A 216 -14.48 45.37 33.23
CA PHE A 216 -14.12 44.26 32.35
C PHE A 216 -15.24 43.21 32.26
N SER A 217 -15.76 42.76 33.41
CA SER A 217 -16.81 41.73 33.44
C SER A 217 -18.10 42.19 32.77
N LYS A 218 -18.51 43.46 32.95
CA LYS A 218 -19.67 44.04 32.24
C LYS A 218 -19.48 44.05 30.73
N ILE A 219 -18.28 44.37 30.26
CA ILE A 219 -17.97 44.37 28.82
C ILE A 219 -17.94 42.94 28.29
N LEU A 220 -17.29 42.02 29.00
CA LEU A 220 -17.25 40.60 28.66
C LEU A 220 -18.66 40.01 28.56
N GLU A 221 -19.52 40.31 29.54
CA GLU A 221 -20.93 39.92 29.56
C GLU A 221 -21.71 40.52 28.38
N LYS A 222 -21.57 41.82 28.14
CA LYS A 222 -22.20 42.51 27.01
C LYS A 222 -21.81 41.85 25.69
N MET A 223 -20.50 41.70 25.44
CA MET A 223 -19.97 41.12 24.20
C MET A 223 -20.42 39.67 24.03
N PHE A 224 -20.33 38.85 25.08
CA PHE A 224 -20.77 37.46 25.03
C PHE A 224 -22.28 37.36 24.81
N LYS A 225 -23.10 38.21 25.42
CA LYS A 225 -24.54 38.27 25.17
C LYS A 225 -24.87 38.65 23.72
N THR A 226 -24.09 39.53 23.09
CA THR A 226 -24.25 39.85 21.66
C THR A 226 -24.02 38.61 20.77
N THR A 227 -23.26 37.62 21.24
CA THR A 227 -23.09 36.32 20.53
C THR A 227 -24.26 35.35 20.69
N LYS A 228 -25.30 35.70 21.47
CA LYS A 228 -26.50 34.85 21.66
C LYS A 228 -27.06 34.25 20.38
N PRO A 229 -27.13 34.98 19.24
CA PRO A 229 -27.59 34.38 18.00
C PRO A 229 -26.75 33.17 17.53
N LEU A 230 -25.46 33.13 17.86
CA LEU A 230 -24.50 32.09 17.43
C LEU A 230 -24.55 30.81 18.25
N TRP A 231 -25.16 30.83 19.44
CA TRP A 231 -25.20 29.67 20.36
C TRP A 231 -26.00 28.47 19.83
N SER A 232 -26.76 28.66 18.75
CA SER A 232 -27.65 27.67 18.15
C SER A 232 -27.09 27.02 16.88
N ILE A 233 -25.88 27.39 16.44
CA ILE A 233 -25.33 26.86 15.18
C ILE A 233 -24.74 25.45 15.42
N ASP A 234 -24.97 24.54 14.48
CA ASP A 234 -24.48 23.16 14.55
C ASP A 234 -22.94 23.12 14.57
N LYS A 235 -22.40 22.46 15.60
CA LYS A 235 -20.96 22.35 15.83
C LYS A 235 -20.24 21.51 14.76
N LYS A 236 -20.95 20.58 14.11
CA LYS A 236 -20.35 19.64 13.16
C LYS A 236 -19.94 20.31 11.85
N ASN A 237 -20.60 21.40 11.46
CA ASN A 237 -20.38 22.05 10.17
C ASN A 237 -18.97 22.64 10.03
N GLY A 238 -18.40 23.19 11.11
CA GLY A 238 -17.02 23.67 11.13
C GLY A 238 -15.99 22.57 10.94
N ILE A 239 -16.21 21.43 11.62
CA ILE A 239 -15.31 20.28 11.58
C ILE A 239 -15.29 19.68 10.17
N PHE A 240 -16.46 19.50 9.57
CA PHE A 240 -16.54 18.97 8.20
C PHE A 240 -15.93 19.92 7.17
N PHE A 241 -16.09 21.24 7.35
CA PHE A 241 -15.44 22.21 6.47
C PHE A 241 -13.91 22.14 6.57
N GLN A 242 -13.40 22.07 7.79
CA GLN A 242 -11.97 21.91 8.03
C GLN A 242 -11.43 20.65 7.35
N GLN A 243 -12.12 19.51 7.53
CA GLN A 243 -11.77 18.25 6.86
C GLN A 243 -11.81 18.36 5.33
N ALA A 244 -12.82 19.03 4.77
CA ALA A 244 -12.91 19.23 3.32
C ALA A 244 -11.74 20.07 2.79
N VAL A 245 -11.36 21.15 3.47
CA VAL A 245 -10.22 21.99 3.10
C VAL A 245 -8.89 21.23 3.26
N GLU A 246 -8.76 20.38 4.27
CA GLU A 246 -7.60 19.50 4.44
C GLU A 246 -7.49 18.51 3.26
N SER A 247 -8.58 17.87 2.84
CA SER A 247 -8.60 16.99 1.65
C SER A 247 -8.25 17.74 0.36
N LEU A 248 -8.76 18.97 0.18
CA LEU A 248 -8.39 19.79 -0.98
C LEU A 248 -6.90 20.14 -0.98
N ASN A 249 -6.35 20.49 0.19
CA ASN A 249 -4.96 20.86 0.32
C ASN A 249 -4.00 19.67 0.09
N SER A 250 -4.46 18.43 0.31
CA SER A 250 -3.69 17.23 -0.04
C SER A 250 -3.83 16.82 -1.51
N MET A 251 -4.91 17.18 -2.20
CA MET A 251 -5.15 16.82 -3.61
C MET A 251 -4.42 17.73 -4.62
N PHE A 252 -4.25 19.02 -4.32
CA PHE A 252 -3.70 19.98 -5.30
C PHE A 252 -2.16 20.04 -5.43
N PRO A 253 -1.32 19.65 -4.45
CA PRO A 253 0.11 19.51 -4.67
C PRO A 253 0.41 18.31 -5.59
N ILE A 254 1.08 18.60 -6.70
CA ILE A 254 1.51 17.64 -7.72
C ILE A 254 2.41 16.56 -7.09
N ALA A 255 1.90 15.34 -6.90
CA ALA A 255 2.63 14.06 -7.06
C ALA A 255 1.95 12.88 -6.34
N SER A 256 0.77 12.46 -6.80
CA SER A 256 0.40 11.04 -6.75
C SER A 256 -0.57 10.77 -7.89
N HIS A 257 -0.03 10.70 -9.10
CA HIS A 257 -0.83 10.16 -10.20
C HIS A 257 -1.04 8.67 -9.88
N SER A 258 -2.28 8.30 -9.62
CA SER A 258 -2.70 6.90 -9.68
C SER A 258 -2.32 6.33 -11.04
N GLU A 259 -1.98 5.04 -11.09
CA GLU A 259 -1.77 4.35 -12.36
C GLU A 259 -3.02 4.55 -13.24
N ILE A 260 -2.83 5.05 -14.46
CA ILE A 260 -3.90 5.26 -15.43
C ILE A 260 -4.20 3.91 -16.07
N VAL A 261 -5.41 3.40 -15.90
CA VAL A 261 -5.82 2.06 -16.34
C VAL A 261 -7.12 2.13 -17.15
N LEU A 262 -8.10 2.91 -16.70
CA LEU A 262 -9.45 2.95 -17.27
C LEU A 262 -9.61 3.97 -18.40
N THR A 263 -8.73 4.98 -18.45
CA THR A 263 -8.83 6.17 -19.31
C THR A 263 -7.60 6.38 -20.19
N LEU A 264 -6.81 5.32 -20.43
CA LEU A 264 -5.60 5.36 -21.26
C LEU A 264 -5.85 5.92 -22.67
N GLY A 265 -7.04 5.68 -23.24
CA GLY A 265 -7.46 6.25 -24.51
C GLY A 265 -7.95 7.69 -24.46
N PHE A 266 -8.10 8.30 -23.28
CA PHE A 266 -8.58 9.67 -23.07
C PHE A 266 -7.52 10.56 -22.38
N PRO A 267 -6.34 10.71 -22.99
CA PRO A 267 -5.23 11.44 -22.37
C PRO A 267 -5.47 12.95 -22.17
N GLU A 268 -6.30 13.56 -23.01
CA GLU A 268 -6.60 14.99 -23.01
C GLU A 268 -8.01 15.30 -22.49
N LYS A 269 -8.17 16.52 -21.98
CA LYS A 269 -9.48 17.01 -21.54
C LYS A 269 -10.48 16.98 -22.69
N GLY A 270 -11.67 16.47 -22.43
CA GLY A 270 -12.76 16.34 -23.39
C GLY A 270 -12.61 15.20 -24.41
N ASP A 271 -11.57 14.36 -24.32
CA ASP A 271 -11.40 13.24 -25.27
C ASP A 271 -12.56 12.24 -25.23
N MET A 272 -13.18 12.00 -24.08
CA MET A 272 -14.36 11.13 -23.97
C MET A 272 -15.53 11.63 -24.83
N ALA A 273 -15.71 12.95 -24.93
CA ALA A 273 -16.77 13.55 -25.75
C ALA A 273 -16.44 13.50 -27.26
N LYS A 274 -15.17 13.36 -27.64
CA LYS A 274 -14.75 13.31 -29.07
C LYS A 274 -15.13 12.01 -29.77
N VAL A 275 -15.42 10.93 -29.05
CA VAL A 275 -15.67 9.59 -29.64
C VAL A 275 -16.81 9.61 -30.67
N VAL A 276 -17.82 10.45 -30.47
CA VAL A 276 -18.92 10.62 -31.44
C VAL A 276 -18.46 11.23 -32.76
N ASP A 277 -17.48 12.14 -32.71
CA ASP A 277 -16.90 12.79 -33.88
C ASP A 277 -15.84 11.88 -34.52
N ASP A 278 -15.09 11.12 -33.72
CA ASP A 278 -14.15 10.09 -34.18
C ASP A 278 -14.85 9.07 -35.10
N LEU A 279 -16.03 8.58 -34.70
CA LEU A 279 -16.84 7.65 -35.51
C LEU A 279 -17.40 8.28 -36.79
N LYS A 280 -17.51 9.60 -36.86
CA LYS A 280 -17.94 10.35 -38.06
C LYS A 280 -16.78 10.79 -38.92
N SER A 281 -15.54 10.63 -38.46
CA SER A 281 -14.36 11.12 -39.17
C SER A 281 -14.22 10.43 -40.53
N GLU A 282 -13.77 11.21 -41.52
CA GLU A 282 -13.51 10.72 -42.87
C GLU A 282 -12.48 9.59 -42.84
N TRP A 283 -11.42 9.75 -42.04
CA TRP A 283 -10.40 8.71 -41.88
C TRP A 283 -10.96 7.41 -41.30
N PHE A 284 -11.76 7.44 -40.23
CA PHE A 284 -12.34 6.21 -39.66
C PHE A 284 -13.26 5.52 -40.68
N ASN A 285 -14.08 6.30 -41.39
CA ASN A 285 -14.97 5.76 -42.41
C ASN A 285 -14.20 5.11 -43.57
N GLU A 286 -13.17 5.79 -44.10
CA GLU A 286 -12.41 5.30 -45.25
C GLU A 286 -11.43 4.17 -44.89
N LYS A 287 -10.65 4.35 -43.82
CA LYS A 287 -9.48 3.51 -43.52
C LYS A 287 -9.80 2.36 -42.57
N VAL A 288 -10.88 2.46 -41.78
CA VAL A 288 -11.31 1.41 -40.85
C VAL A 288 -12.61 0.76 -41.33
N ALA A 289 -13.70 1.53 -41.49
CA ALA A 289 -14.99 0.99 -41.92
C ALA A 289 -15.08 0.69 -43.42
N ARG A 290 -14.11 1.16 -44.24
CA ARG A 290 -14.05 0.98 -45.70
C ARG A 290 -15.37 1.31 -46.40
N GLY A 291 -16.02 2.41 -45.98
CA GLY A 291 -17.31 2.86 -46.54
C GLY A 291 -18.56 2.13 -46.04
N LYS A 292 -18.43 1.18 -45.09
CA LYS A 292 -19.57 0.49 -44.46
C LYS A 292 -20.24 1.38 -43.41
N SER A 293 -21.51 1.09 -43.11
CA SER A 293 -22.25 1.85 -42.09
C SER A 293 -21.69 1.57 -40.68
N VAL A 294 -21.47 2.65 -39.93
CA VAL A 294 -21.05 2.63 -38.52
C VAL A 294 -22.24 2.77 -37.55
N ASP A 295 -23.47 2.77 -38.05
CA ASP A 295 -24.67 3.08 -37.26
C ASP A 295 -24.95 2.07 -36.14
N VAL A 296 -24.60 0.81 -36.37
CA VAL A 296 -24.75 -0.26 -35.37
C VAL A 296 -23.88 0.04 -34.15
N LEU A 297 -22.61 0.37 -34.36
CA LEU A 297 -21.69 0.72 -33.29
C LEU A 297 -22.09 2.05 -32.61
N ARG A 298 -22.52 3.04 -33.40
CA ARG A 298 -23.01 4.33 -32.90
C ARG A 298 -24.22 4.18 -31.99
N THR A 299 -25.15 3.29 -32.33
CA THR A 299 -26.35 3.04 -31.52
C THR A 299 -25.99 2.40 -30.19
N GLU A 300 -25.08 1.41 -30.20
CA GLU A 300 -24.67 0.72 -28.98
C GLU A 300 -23.81 1.58 -28.03
N LEU A 301 -23.05 2.55 -28.58
CA LEU A 301 -22.26 3.52 -27.80
C LEU A 301 -23.06 4.77 -27.37
N ALA A 302 -24.35 4.87 -27.66
CA ALA A 302 -25.15 6.05 -27.33
C ALA A 302 -25.13 6.41 -25.83
N GLY A 303 -25.11 5.40 -24.95
CA GLY A 303 -24.95 5.58 -23.52
C GLY A 303 -23.60 6.20 -23.15
N PHE A 304 -22.53 5.77 -23.81
CA PHE A 304 -21.19 6.31 -23.63
C PHE A 304 -21.09 7.76 -24.11
N PHE A 305 -21.68 8.13 -25.25
CA PHE A 305 -21.63 9.52 -25.74
C PHE A 305 -22.21 10.50 -24.72
N LYS A 306 -23.39 10.17 -24.17
CA LYS A 306 -24.00 10.98 -23.11
C LYS A 306 -23.13 11.03 -21.85
N PHE A 307 -22.47 9.93 -21.48
CA PHE A 307 -21.51 9.95 -20.39
C PHE A 307 -20.30 10.85 -20.70
N GLY A 308 -19.77 10.82 -21.93
CA GLY A 308 -18.69 11.69 -22.39
C GLY A 308 -19.03 13.18 -22.28
N ASP A 309 -20.26 13.58 -22.62
CA ASP A 309 -20.74 14.97 -22.47
C ASP A 309 -20.83 15.39 -20.98
N LEU A 310 -21.31 14.50 -20.11
CA LEU A 310 -21.31 14.72 -18.67
C LEU A 310 -19.89 14.84 -18.12
N MET A 311 -18.96 14.00 -18.57
CA MET A 311 -17.55 14.06 -18.18
C MET A 311 -16.89 15.36 -18.61
N LYS A 312 -17.15 15.84 -19.83
CA LYS A 312 -16.67 17.16 -20.29
C LYS A 312 -17.17 18.29 -19.37
N THR A 313 -18.42 18.21 -18.93
CA THR A 313 -19.01 19.18 -17.99
C THR A 313 -18.36 19.11 -16.61
N ILE A 314 -18.05 17.91 -16.13
CA ILE A 314 -17.30 17.67 -14.89
C ILE A 314 -15.89 18.26 -14.99
N GLU A 315 -15.15 18.00 -16.07
CA GLU A 315 -13.78 18.53 -16.24
C GLU A 315 -13.73 20.07 -16.25
N LEU A 316 -14.73 20.72 -16.85
CA LEU A 316 -14.87 22.19 -16.86
C LEU A 316 -15.18 22.73 -15.47
N SER A 317 -16.23 22.20 -14.82
CA SER A 317 -16.61 22.66 -13.47
C SER A 317 -15.58 22.31 -12.40
N TRP A 318 -14.85 21.19 -12.54
CA TRP A 318 -13.69 20.88 -11.72
C TRP A 318 -12.59 21.92 -11.87
N LYS A 319 -12.29 22.34 -13.11
CA LYS A 319 -11.25 23.34 -13.36
C LYS A 319 -11.62 24.69 -12.77
N GLU A 320 -12.86 25.13 -12.96
CA GLU A 320 -13.37 26.37 -12.36
C GLU A 320 -13.30 26.34 -10.82
N PHE A 321 -13.69 25.20 -10.22
CA PHE A 321 -13.58 25.00 -8.78
C PHE A 321 -12.13 24.98 -8.28
N GLU A 322 -11.25 24.24 -8.96
CA GLU A 322 -9.81 24.17 -8.66
C GLU A 322 -9.18 25.57 -8.68
N ASP A 323 -9.38 26.32 -9.77
CA ASP A 323 -8.81 27.67 -9.91
C ASP A 323 -9.38 28.62 -8.85
N GLY A 324 -10.69 28.58 -8.62
CA GLY A 324 -11.36 29.39 -7.60
C GLY A 324 -10.89 29.07 -6.18
N PHE A 325 -10.59 27.81 -5.88
CA PHE A 325 -10.02 27.40 -4.61
C PHE A 325 -8.54 27.81 -4.47
N ILE A 326 -7.72 27.58 -5.49
CA ILE A 326 -6.28 27.91 -5.48
C ILE A 326 -6.08 29.41 -5.26
N GLU A 327 -6.84 30.26 -5.95
CA GLU A 327 -6.83 31.71 -5.80
C GLU A 327 -7.07 32.14 -4.34
N ARG A 328 -7.97 31.43 -3.63
CA ARG A 328 -8.40 31.75 -2.26
C ARG A 328 -7.84 30.78 -1.22
N LYS A 329 -6.83 29.98 -1.56
CA LYS A 329 -6.36 28.84 -0.74
C LYS A 329 -5.99 29.26 0.68
N ASN A 330 -5.17 30.30 0.82
CA ASN A 330 -4.72 30.78 2.13
C ASN A 330 -5.89 31.30 2.99
N LEU A 331 -6.89 31.91 2.35
CA LEU A 331 -8.09 32.36 3.03
C LEU A 331 -8.94 31.17 3.47
N ALA A 332 -9.19 30.20 2.59
CA ALA A 332 -9.96 28.99 2.90
C ALA A 332 -9.34 28.19 4.06
N VAL A 333 -8.02 27.97 4.04
CA VAL A 333 -7.30 27.30 5.14
C VAL A 333 -7.49 28.04 6.46
N ARG A 334 -7.19 29.34 6.49
CA ARG A 334 -7.34 30.16 7.71
C ARG A 334 -8.79 30.18 8.21
N LYS A 335 -9.76 30.43 7.34
CA LYS A 335 -11.18 30.50 7.70
C LYS A 335 -11.72 29.16 8.16
N SER A 336 -11.28 28.05 7.58
CA SER A 336 -11.69 26.72 8.02
C SER A 336 -11.31 26.42 9.46
N VAL A 337 -10.09 26.81 9.87
CA VAL A 337 -9.61 26.68 11.26
C VAL A 337 -10.37 27.62 12.19
N GLU A 338 -10.58 28.88 11.80
CA GLU A 338 -11.33 29.85 12.59
C GLU A 338 -12.78 29.40 12.82
N LEU A 339 -13.47 28.95 11.76
CA LEU A 339 -14.83 28.40 11.85
C LEU A 339 -14.85 27.12 12.70
N GLY A 340 -13.93 26.18 12.48
CA GLY A 340 -13.80 24.97 13.30
C GLY A 340 -13.66 25.27 14.79
N ARG A 341 -12.82 26.25 15.15
CA ARG A 341 -12.67 26.74 16.54
C ARG A 341 -13.94 27.39 17.07
N LEU A 342 -14.58 28.26 16.28
CA LEU A 342 -15.82 28.92 16.68
C LEU A 342 -16.88 27.90 17.08
N TYR A 343 -17.08 26.91 16.22
CA TYR A 343 -18.10 25.88 16.40
C TYR A 343 -17.79 24.93 17.56
N LYS A 344 -16.50 24.69 17.86
CA LYS A 344 -16.08 23.96 19.06
C LYS A 344 -16.39 24.74 20.35
N LEU A 345 -16.11 26.05 20.37
CA LEU A 345 -16.20 26.89 21.58
C LEU A 345 -17.63 27.40 21.88
N GLY A 346 -18.47 27.55 20.86
CA GLY A 346 -19.70 28.35 20.92
C GLY A 346 -20.98 27.70 21.44
N GLY A 347 -21.01 26.39 21.72
CA GLY A 347 -22.27 25.68 21.99
C GLY A 347 -22.35 24.84 23.26
N ASP A 348 -21.38 24.94 24.18
CA ASP A 348 -21.48 24.29 25.49
C ASP A 348 -21.94 25.28 26.55
N ASN A 349 -23.12 25.00 27.12
CA ASN A 349 -23.70 25.68 28.28
C ASN A 349 -23.53 27.22 28.29
N PRO A 350 -24.08 27.95 27.30
CA PRO A 350 -23.90 29.40 27.20
C PRO A 350 -24.50 30.15 28.40
N GLN A 351 -25.59 29.63 28.98
CA GLN A 351 -26.15 30.20 30.21
C GLN A 351 -25.20 29.99 31.39
N GLY A 352 -24.61 28.81 31.56
CA GLY A 352 -23.58 28.58 32.56
C GLY A 352 -22.38 29.50 32.40
N LYS A 353 -21.95 29.80 31.16
CA LYS A 353 -20.89 30.79 30.87
C LYS A 353 -21.29 32.20 31.31
N MET A 354 -22.52 32.65 31.02
CA MET A 354 -23.05 33.93 31.52
C MET A 354 -23.09 34.00 33.05
N ASP A 355 -23.51 32.91 33.69
CA ASP A 355 -23.54 32.80 35.15
C ASP A 355 -22.12 32.85 35.73
N THR A 356 -21.13 32.23 35.07
CA THR A 356 -19.72 32.28 35.46
C THR A 356 -19.15 33.69 35.39
N ILE A 357 -19.43 34.46 34.32
CA ILE A 357 -19.02 35.88 34.21
C ILE A 357 -19.57 36.68 35.40
N SER A 358 -20.86 36.53 35.68
CA SER A 358 -21.55 37.28 36.74
C SER A 358 -21.03 36.90 38.13
N LYS A 359 -20.87 35.60 38.41
CA LYS A 359 -20.36 35.09 39.68
C LYS A 359 -18.90 35.50 39.91
N PHE A 360 -18.07 35.48 38.87
CA PHE A 360 -16.68 35.92 38.97
C PHE A 360 -16.57 37.39 39.30
N ALA A 361 -17.33 38.26 38.61
CA ALA A 361 -17.34 39.70 38.90
C ALA A 361 -17.71 39.99 40.36
N LYS A 362 -18.72 39.27 40.89
CA LYS A 362 -19.15 39.39 42.28
C LYS A 362 -18.09 38.88 43.25
N ASN A 363 -17.59 37.67 43.08
CA ASN A 363 -16.64 37.06 44.00
C ASN A 363 -15.28 37.78 44.01
N TYR A 364 -14.81 38.24 42.84
CA TYR A 364 -13.60 39.06 42.77
C TYR A 364 -13.80 40.37 43.54
N LYS A 365 -14.96 41.03 43.39
CA LYS A 365 -15.27 42.24 44.16
C LYS A 365 -15.34 41.95 45.67
N ASP A 366 -16.02 40.89 46.07
CA ASP A 366 -16.29 40.57 47.48
C ASP A 366 -15.04 40.07 48.23
N HIS A 367 -14.06 39.49 47.54
CA HIS A 367 -12.90 38.83 48.17
C HIS A 367 -11.54 39.41 47.82
N CYS A 368 -11.42 40.12 46.69
CA CYS A 368 -10.13 40.57 46.15
C CYS A 368 -9.98 42.10 46.11
N SER A 369 -11.05 42.87 46.40
CA SER A 369 -10.99 44.34 46.43
C SER A 369 -10.15 44.92 47.58
N ASN A 370 -9.92 44.12 48.64
CA ASN A 370 -9.15 44.51 49.82
C ASN A 370 -7.77 43.82 49.85
N MET A 371 -7.21 43.46 48.69
CA MET A 371 -5.80 43.05 48.66
C MET A 371 -4.96 44.22 49.17
N ASN A 372 -4.34 44.04 50.33
CA ASN A 372 -3.45 45.06 50.89
C ASN A 372 -2.13 45.08 50.11
N ASN A 373 -1.50 46.25 50.03
CA ASN A 373 -0.18 46.41 49.43
C ASN A 373 0.83 45.49 50.13
N LEU A 374 1.67 44.84 49.33
CA LEU A 374 2.87 44.16 49.83
C LEU A 374 3.67 45.13 50.68
N ASN A 375 4.16 44.70 51.84
CA ASN A 375 5.20 45.45 52.55
C ASN A 375 6.46 45.39 51.66
N PRO A 376 6.91 46.52 51.08
CA PRO A 376 8.03 46.51 50.15
C PRO A 376 9.33 46.08 50.84
N THR A 377 9.44 46.35 52.14
CA THR A 377 10.59 45.99 52.97
C THR A 377 10.67 44.47 53.15
N GLU A 378 9.58 43.82 53.55
CA GLU A 378 9.55 42.35 53.73
C GLU A 378 9.74 41.59 52.42
N THR A 379 9.17 42.10 51.31
CA THR A 379 9.34 41.50 49.97
C THR A 379 10.80 41.62 49.51
N LYS A 380 11.42 42.77 49.75
CA LYS A 380 12.83 43.01 49.42
C LYS A 380 13.77 42.18 50.30
N GLU A 381 13.51 42.12 51.60
CA GLU A 381 14.26 41.26 52.54
C GLU A 381 14.16 39.78 52.16
N PHE A 382 13.01 39.33 51.64
CA PHE A 382 12.86 37.98 51.14
C PHE A 382 13.63 37.74 49.83
N GLN A 383 13.56 38.69 48.89
CA GLN A 383 14.36 38.66 47.66
C GLN A 383 15.87 38.64 47.94
N ASP A 384 16.31 39.50 48.86
CA ASP A 384 17.71 39.63 49.31
C ASP A 384 18.16 38.42 50.16
N SER A 385 17.21 37.66 50.75
CA SER A 385 17.50 36.44 51.53
C SER A 385 17.69 35.17 50.70
N GLY A 386 17.81 35.29 49.37
CA GLY A 386 18.15 34.15 48.51
C GLY A 386 16.99 33.53 47.74
N LEU A 387 15.83 34.20 47.65
CA LEU A 387 14.69 33.75 46.83
C LEU A 387 15.10 33.41 45.39
N ASN A 388 15.88 34.27 44.73
CA ASN A 388 16.35 34.02 43.37
C ASN A 388 17.19 32.75 43.29
N SER A 389 18.06 32.52 44.29
CA SER A 389 18.85 31.30 44.38
C SER A 389 17.96 30.06 44.63
N MET A 390 16.87 30.18 45.39
CA MET A 390 15.88 29.11 45.58
C MET A 390 15.06 28.83 44.32
N VAL A 391 14.66 29.85 43.57
CA VAL A 391 13.96 29.72 42.29
C VAL A 391 14.85 29.01 41.26
N ASP A 392 16.11 29.41 41.16
CA ASP A 392 17.08 28.76 40.28
C ASP A 392 17.35 27.31 40.68
N LEU A 393 17.41 27.02 41.98
CA LEU A 393 17.45 25.65 42.47
C LEU A 393 16.20 24.88 42.03
N GLY A 394 15.02 25.50 42.16
CA GLY A 394 13.75 24.88 41.79
C GLY A 394 13.64 24.52 40.32
N LYS A 395 14.13 25.38 39.41
CA LYS A 395 14.23 25.06 37.97
C LYS A 395 15.03 23.78 37.72
N LYS A 396 16.15 23.59 38.42
CA LYS A 396 16.96 22.37 38.31
C LYS A 396 16.24 21.13 38.82
N PHE A 397 15.45 21.25 39.89
CA PHE A 397 14.62 20.15 40.38
C PHE A 397 13.51 19.77 39.37
N VAL A 398 12.92 20.74 38.68
CA VAL A 398 11.96 20.50 37.59
C VAL A 398 12.65 19.76 36.42
N GLU A 399 13.87 20.14 36.05
CA GLU A 399 14.66 19.43 35.03
C GLU A 399 14.89 17.96 35.42
N VAL A 400 15.22 17.70 36.68
CA VAL A 400 15.33 16.32 37.20
C VAL A 400 14.00 15.58 37.10
N GLY A 401 12.87 16.18 37.52
CA GLY A 401 11.54 15.57 37.43
C GLY A 401 11.14 15.20 35.99
N ASN A 402 11.42 16.08 35.03
CA ASN A 402 11.20 15.84 33.60
C ASN A 402 12.08 14.70 33.07
N LEU A 403 13.37 14.69 33.44
CA LEU A 403 14.31 13.64 33.05
C LEU A 403 13.91 12.27 33.64
N LEU A 404 13.48 12.23 34.90
CA LEU A 404 12.96 11.00 35.52
C LEU A 404 11.69 10.49 34.82
N THR A 405 10.80 11.40 34.41
CA THR A 405 9.60 11.06 33.63
C THR A 405 9.96 10.48 32.27
N LYS A 406 10.94 11.08 31.59
CA LYS A 406 11.50 10.60 30.32
C LYS A 406 12.09 9.20 30.48
N ILE A 407 12.98 9.01 31.46
CA ILE A 407 13.59 7.72 31.82
C ILE A 407 12.50 6.67 32.07
N SER A 408 11.43 7.01 32.79
CA SER A 408 10.35 6.06 33.09
C SER A 408 9.50 5.67 31.88
N LYS A 409 9.45 6.50 30.83
CA LYS A 409 8.68 6.22 29.60
C LYS A 409 9.53 5.49 28.55
N GLU A 410 10.79 5.88 28.40
CA GLU A 410 11.67 5.39 27.33
C GLU A 410 12.41 4.10 27.69
N ILE A 411 12.64 3.83 28.98
CA ILE A 411 13.44 2.69 29.42
C ILE A 411 12.56 1.65 30.11
N GLN A 412 12.48 0.45 29.53
CA GLN A 412 11.88 -0.71 30.18
C GLN A 412 12.94 -1.54 30.92
N GLU A 413 12.60 -2.01 32.12
CA GLU A 413 13.55 -2.71 33.00
C GLU A 413 14.05 -4.03 32.40
N ASN A 414 13.14 -4.80 31.80
CA ASN A 414 13.42 -6.06 31.10
C ASN A 414 14.33 -5.85 29.88
N GLU A 415 14.10 -4.79 29.10
CA GLU A 415 14.93 -4.44 27.94
C GLU A 415 16.33 -3.99 28.36
N LEU A 416 16.43 -3.14 29.39
CA LEU A 416 17.71 -2.72 29.96
C LEU A 416 18.50 -3.91 30.53
N ASN A 417 17.83 -4.83 31.24
CA ASN A 417 18.46 -6.06 31.72
C ASN A 417 18.95 -6.93 30.55
N SER A 418 18.15 -7.05 29.48
CA SER A 418 18.56 -7.79 28.28
C SER A 418 19.81 -7.19 27.64
N ASP A 419 19.90 -5.86 27.49
CA ASP A 419 21.08 -5.21 26.89
C ASP A 419 22.33 -5.40 27.78
N LEU A 420 22.18 -5.33 29.10
CA LEU A 420 23.28 -5.56 30.05
C LEU A 420 23.77 -7.02 30.05
N GLU A 421 22.87 -8.00 29.93
CA GLU A 421 23.25 -9.42 29.81
C GLU A 421 23.92 -9.71 28.46
N LYS A 422 23.43 -9.12 27.36
CA LYS A 422 24.06 -9.26 26.03
C LYS A 422 25.50 -8.75 26.03
N LEU A 423 25.77 -7.64 26.71
CA LEU A 423 27.10 -7.08 26.87
C LEU A 423 28.09 -8.03 27.58
N LYS A 424 27.60 -9.01 28.35
CA LYS A 424 28.44 -10.08 28.94
C LYS A 424 28.81 -11.17 27.93
N SER A 425 27.98 -11.38 26.91
CA SER A 425 28.08 -12.50 25.97
C SER A 425 28.62 -12.15 24.58
N SER A 426 28.54 -10.89 24.12
CA SER A 426 28.95 -10.47 22.77
C SER A 426 29.54 -9.05 22.77
N LYS A 427 30.52 -8.78 21.89
CA LYS A 427 31.23 -7.48 21.81
C LYS A 427 30.81 -6.55 20.65
N ASN A 428 29.96 -7.00 19.72
CA ASN A 428 29.69 -6.29 18.45
C ASN A 428 28.19 -6.09 18.12
N GLU A 429 27.33 -5.82 19.11
CA GLU A 429 25.90 -5.52 18.89
C GLU A 429 25.54 -4.07 19.24
N GLN A 430 24.45 -3.54 18.67
CA GLN A 430 23.88 -2.24 19.05
C GLN A 430 22.97 -2.40 20.27
N TYR A 431 23.13 -1.51 21.26
CA TYR A 431 22.41 -1.55 22.54
C TYR A 431 21.56 -0.28 22.73
N PRO A 432 20.46 -0.10 22.00
CA PRO A 432 19.71 1.17 21.97
C PRO A 432 19.15 1.59 23.34
N THR A 433 18.71 0.63 24.16
CA THR A 433 18.16 0.91 25.49
C THR A 433 19.28 1.22 26.48
N LEU A 434 20.42 0.54 26.38
CA LEU A 434 21.63 0.86 27.16
C LEU A 434 22.23 2.22 26.80
N THR A 435 22.28 2.59 25.51
CA THR A 435 22.73 3.92 25.07
C THR A 435 21.82 5.01 25.63
N SER A 436 20.50 4.81 25.56
CA SER A 436 19.52 5.73 26.15
C SER A 436 19.66 5.82 27.68
N PHE A 437 19.93 4.69 28.35
CA PHE A 437 20.22 4.66 29.79
C PHE A 437 21.47 5.48 30.13
N VAL A 438 22.60 5.23 29.47
CA VAL A 438 23.88 5.90 29.76
C VAL A 438 23.78 7.40 29.48
N SER A 439 23.12 7.80 28.39
CA SER A 439 22.86 9.21 28.09
C SER A 439 22.02 9.88 29.18
N ASN A 440 20.84 9.34 29.50
CA ASN A 440 19.93 9.95 30.47
C ASN A 440 20.52 9.95 31.91
N PHE A 441 21.22 8.89 32.33
CA PHE A 441 21.89 8.85 33.64
C PHE A 441 23.13 9.75 33.70
N GLY A 442 23.82 9.95 32.58
CA GLY A 442 24.89 10.93 32.45
C GLY A 442 24.39 12.37 32.64
N GLU A 443 23.24 12.71 32.09
CA GLU A 443 22.56 14.00 32.35
C GLU A 443 22.14 14.14 33.82
N LEU A 444 21.54 13.09 34.40
CA LEU A 444 21.16 13.07 35.82
C LEU A 444 22.38 13.29 36.74
N SER A 445 23.53 12.73 36.39
CA SER A 445 24.80 12.92 37.10
C SER A 445 25.25 14.38 37.11
N LYS A 446 25.13 15.08 35.97
CA LYS A 446 25.46 16.50 35.85
C LYS A 446 24.50 17.34 36.71
N LEU A 447 23.19 17.13 36.57
CA LEU A 447 22.17 17.84 37.33
C LEU A 447 22.35 17.67 38.84
N ARG A 448 22.66 16.45 39.30
CA ARG A 448 22.95 16.19 40.71
C ARG A 448 24.15 17.00 41.22
N LYS A 449 25.24 17.05 40.45
CA LYS A 449 26.44 17.84 40.82
C LYS A 449 26.10 19.32 40.88
N ASP A 450 25.35 19.81 39.90
CA ASP A 450 24.94 21.20 39.81
C ASP A 450 23.99 21.61 40.94
N ILE A 451 23.05 20.74 41.33
CA ILE A 451 22.15 20.93 42.47
C ILE A 451 22.96 20.96 43.77
N SER A 452 23.85 19.99 44.00
CA SER A 452 24.68 19.94 45.21
C SER A 452 25.55 21.18 45.36
N LYS A 453 26.20 21.63 44.28
CA LYS A 453 26.97 22.88 44.27
C LYS A 453 26.10 24.10 44.59
N HIS A 454 24.90 24.14 44.06
CA HIS A 454 23.97 25.25 44.28
C HIS A 454 23.48 25.30 45.74
N ILE A 455 23.17 24.14 46.33
CA ILE A 455 22.81 24.01 47.75
C ILE A 455 23.98 24.44 48.64
N GLN A 456 25.21 24.02 48.34
CA GLN A 456 26.40 24.44 49.10
C GLN A 456 26.62 25.96 49.06
N ASN A 457 26.46 26.56 47.88
CA ASN A 457 26.55 28.02 47.74
C ASN A 457 25.45 28.73 48.53
N LEU A 458 24.23 28.19 48.50
CA LEU A 458 23.09 28.72 49.24
C LEU A 458 23.34 28.66 50.76
N ALA A 459 23.83 27.51 51.25
CA ALA A 459 24.19 27.33 52.66
C ALA A 459 25.35 28.22 53.13
N LYS A 460 26.28 28.57 52.23
CA LYS A 460 27.39 29.48 52.53
C LYS A 460 26.95 30.93 52.64
N ASN A 461 26.01 31.35 51.80
CA ASN A 461 25.65 32.75 51.64
C ASN A 461 24.43 33.16 52.49
N TYR A 462 23.57 32.21 52.88
CA TYR A 462 22.31 32.49 53.55
C TYR A 462 22.11 31.61 54.79
N ASN A 463 21.69 32.24 55.88
CA ASN A 463 21.32 31.55 57.12
C ASN A 463 19.91 30.91 56.98
N LYS A 464 19.80 29.61 57.29
CA LYS A 464 18.56 28.84 57.18
C LYS A 464 17.40 29.39 58.02
N ASP A 465 17.67 29.85 59.24
CA ASP A 465 16.65 30.35 60.17
C ASP A 465 16.12 31.71 59.72
N VAL A 466 17.01 32.54 59.17
CA VAL A 466 16.66 33.83 58.56
C VAL A 466 15.80 33.62 57.32
N MET A 467 16.16 32.69 56.44
CA MET A 467 15.34 32.38 55.26
C MET A 467 13.97 31.82 55.63
N ALA A 468 13.89 30.91 56.60
CA ALA A 468 12.63 30.38 57.10
C ALA A 468 11.74 31.50 57.68
N THR A 469 12.33 32.43 58.44
CA THR A 469 11.64 33.58 59.01
C THR A 469 11.14 34.53 57.91
N ASN A 470 11.99 34.91 56.96
CA ASN A 470 11.62 35.81 55.86
C ASN A 470 10.56 35.20 54.94
N THR A 471 10.61 33.89 54.71
CA THR A 471 9.57 33.15 53.98
C THR A 471 8.23 33.21 54.72
N THR A 472 8.26 32.99 56.03
CA THR A 472 7.06 33.05 56.88
C THR A 472 6.47 34.45 56.93
N ASN A 473 7.31 35.48 57.09
CA ASN A 473 6.90 36.88 57.07
C ASN A 473 6.25 37.22 55.73
N THR A 474 6.89 36.91 54.61
CA THR A 474 6.35 37.16 53.27
C THR A 474 5.02 36.45 53.04
N LEU A 475 4.89 35.18 53.48
CA LEU A 475 3.65 34.43 53.39
C LEU A 475 2.51 35.10 54.19
N ASN A 476 2.84 35.69 55.34
CA ASN A 476 1.92 36.48 56.14
C ASN A 476 1.55 37.80 55.45
N SER A 477 2.51 38.49 54.82
CA SER A 477 2.28 39.74 54.07
C SER A 477 1.31 39.53 52.90
N ILE A 478 1.42 38.39 52.20
CA ILE A 478 0.53 38.04 51.08
C ILE A 478 -0.73 37.28 51.47
N LYS A 479 -1.01 37.15 52.77
CA LYS A 479 -2.14 36.38 53.28
C LYS A 479 -3.47 36.81 52.64
N SER A 480 -3.70 38.11 52.50
CA SER A 480 -4.92 38.65 51.86
C SER A 480 -5.03 38.26 50.39
N VAL A 481 -3.92 38.28 49.64
CA VAL A 481 -3.83 37.87 48.23
C VAL A 481 -4.10 36.38 48.09
N ARG A 482 -3.45 35.56 48.93
CA ARG A 482 -3.66 34.10 48.98
C ARG A 482 -5.10 33.75 49.36
N GLU A 483 -5.69 34.45 50.32
CA GLU A 483 -7.09 34.27 50.73
C GLU A 483 -8.08 34.66 49.64
N CYS A 484 -7.84 35.74 48.91
CA CYS A 484 -8.64 36.10 47.72
C CYS A 484 -8.66 34.92 46.74
N PHE A 485 -7.49 34.43 46.30
CA PHE A 485 -7.43 33.37 45.29
C PHE A 485 -7.99 32.03 45.80
N LYS A 486 -7.77 31.68 47.07
CA LYS A 486 -8.41 30.50 47.69
C LYS A 486 -9.94 30.63 47.69
N LYS A 487 -10.51 31.81 47.96
CA LYS A 487 -11.98 31.99 47.92
C LYS A 487 -12.53 31.97 46.50
N LEU A 488 -11.70 32.15 45.48
CA LEU A 488 -12.07 31.95 44.08
C LEU A 488 -12.11 30.46 43.65
N GLU A 489 -11.74 29.49 44.50
CA GLU A 489 -11.63 28.03 44.24
C GLU A 489 -12.84 27.36 43.53
N LYS A 490 -14.02 28.01 43.52
CA LYS A 490 -15.22 27.51 42.83
C LYS A 490 -15.48 28.15 41.46
N LEU A 491 -14.60 29.04 40.99
CA LEU A 491 -14.73 29.80 39.76
C LEU A 491 -13.47 29.61 38.93
N ASP A 492 -13.52 28.71 37.96
CA ASP A 492 -12.43 28.47 37.02
C ASP A 492 -12.20 29.71 36.12
N PRO A 493 -11.09 30.46 36.28
CA PRO A 493 -10.75 31.58 35.40
C PRO A 493 -10.44 31.11 33.96
N GLY A 494 -10.13 29.83 33.76
CA GLY A 494 -9.96 29.20 32.46
C GLY A 494 -11.23 29.32 31.60
N THR A 495 -12.40 29.08 32.18
CA THR A 495 -13.69 29.28 31.49
C THR A 495 -13.86 30.72 30.97
N LEU A 496 -13.41 31.73 31.72
CA LEU A 496 -13.47 33.12 31.26
C LEU A 496 -12.47 33.38 30.12
N LEU A 497 -11.28 32.79 30.17
CA LEU A 497 -10.31 32.86 29.08
C LEU A 497 -10.86 32.21 27.81
N ASP A 498 -11.58 31.10 27.94
CA ASP A 498 -12.27 30.44 26.83
C ASP A 498 -13.35 31.35 26.22
N ILE A 499 -14.10 32.09 27.04
CA ILE A 499 -15.06 33.09 26.56
C ILE A 499 -14.35 34.22 25.79
N THR A 500 -13.22 34.74 26.29
CA THR A 500 -12.44 35.75 25.55
C THR A 500 -11.92 35.20 24.21
N SER A 501 -11.46 33.95 24.18
CA SER A 501 -10.97 33.26 22.99
C SER A 501 -12.10 33.06 21.96
N TYR A 502 -13.28 32.68 22.44
CA TYR A 502 -14.48 32.58 21.63
C TYR A 502 -14.85 33.93 21.00
N LEU A 503 -14.86 35.02 21.76
CA LEU A 503 -15.15 36.37 21.25
C LEU A 503 -14.16 36.83 20.18
N LYS A 504 -12.86 36.58 20.36
CA LYS A 504 -11.85 36.84 19.33
C LYS A 504 -12.09 36.05 18.06
N THR A 505 -12.46 34.77 18.21
CA THR A 505 -12.74 33.90 17.07
C THR A 505 -13.99 34.40 16.32
N VAL A 506 -15.04 34.79 17.05
CA VAL A 506 -16.22 35.45 16.49
C VAL A 506 -15.81 36.67 15.67
N HIS A 507 -14.96 37.56 16.22
CA HIS A 507 -14.49 38.74 15.50
C HIS A 507 -13.75 38.39 14.21
N ALA A 508 -12.80 37.44 14.29
CA ALA A 508 -12.03 36.99 13.12
C ALA A 508 -12.91 36.45 12.00
N VAL A 509 -13.95 35.66 12.33
CA VAL A 509 -14.86 35.12 11.31
C VAL A 509 -15.92 36.12 10.83
N SER A 510 -16.08 37.27 11.48
CA SER A 510 -17.13 38.25 11.16
C SER A 510 -16.79 39.17 9.99
N ASN A 511 -15.60 39.03 9.38
CA ASN A 511 -15.21 39.82 8.21
C ASN A 511 -16.10 39.48 7.01
N ARG A 512 -16.94 40.45 6.60
CA ARG A 512 -17.94 40.27 5.53
C ARG A 512 -17.32 39.99 4.16
N ALA A 513 -16.22 40.66 3.82
CA ALA A 513 -15.57 40.47 2.52
C ALA A 513 -15.00 39.06 2.40
N GLU A 514 -14.27 38.63 3.44
CA GLU A 514 -13.71 37.28 3.50
C GLU A 514 -14.79 36.18 3.53
N ILE A 515 -15.94 36.41 4.18
CA ILE A 515 -17.07 35.47 4.16
C ILE A 515 -17.62 35.30 2.73
N LEU A 516 -17.81 36.39 1.99
CA LEU A 516 -18.32 36.35 0.62
C LEU A 516 -17.42 35.52 -0.29
N GLU A 517 -16.10 35.72 -0.18
CA GLU A 517 -15.13 34.94 -0.94
C GLU A 517 -15.21 33.43 -0.64
N ILE A 518 -15.43 33.03 0.61
CA ILE A 518 -15.65 31.61 0.95
C ILE A 518 -16.99 31.09 0.40
N GLN A 519 -18.05 31.90 0.41
CA GLN A 519 -19.33 31.52 -0.18
C GLN A 519 -19.21 31.26 -1.69
N ASP A 520 -18.40 32.05 -2.39
CA ASP A 520 -18.14 31.86 -3.82
C ASP A 520 -17.43 30.52 -4.09
N VAL A 521 -16.41 30.17 -3.29
CA VAL A 521 -15.73 28.87 -3.39
C VAL A 521 -16.71 27.71 -3.14
N LEU A 522 -17.56 27.82 -2.12
CA LEU A 522 -18.56 26.79 -1.81
C LEU A 522 -19.60 26.65 -2.93
N LYS A 523 -19.94 27.74 -3.61
CA LYS A 523 -20.85 27.71 -4.76
C LYS A 523 -20.23 26.96 -5.94
N LEU A 524 -18.98 27.24 -6.28
CA LEU A 524 -18.24 26.50 -7.31
C LEU A 524 -18.15 25.01 -6.96
N PHE A 525 -17.87 24.70 -5.69
CA PHE A 525 -17.83 23.32 -5.21
C PHE A 525 -19.19 22.62 -5.36
N THR A 526 -20.29 23.30 -5.03
CA THR A 526 -21.66 22.79 -5.17
C THR A 526 -21.94 22.40 -6.62
N VAL A 527 -21.67 23.31 -7.57
CA VAL A 527 -21.87 23.08 -9.01
C VAL A 527 -21.06 21.87 -9.49
N MET A 528 -19.77 21.80 -9.16
CA MET A 528 -18.92 20.66 -9.53
C MET A 528 -19.45 19.34 -8.96
N ARG A 529 -19.82 19.34 -7.68
CA ARG A 529 -20.35 18.16 -6.99
C ARG A 529 -21.65 17.67 -7.63
N ASP A 530 -22.55 18.58 -7.99
CA ASP A 530 -23.82 18.22 -8.62
C ASP A 530 -23.60 17.55 -9.99
N HIS A 531 -22.67 18.05 -10.80
CA HIS A 531 -22.31 17.39 -12.07
C HIS A 531 -21.74 15.98 -11.86
N VAL A 532 -20.90 15.79 -10.83
CA VAL A 532 -20.37 14.45 -10.47
C VAL A 532 -21.51 13.51 -10.08
N LEU A 533 -22.44 13.96 -9.22
CA LEU A 533 -23.57 13.16 -8.80
C LEU A 533 -24.53 12.85 -9.95
N GLU A 534 -24.74 13.79 -10.88
CA GLU A 534 -25.54 13.58 -12.08
C GLU A 534 -24.94 12.46 -12.94
N ALA A 535 -23.63 12.47 -13.18
CA ALA A 535 -22.95 11.43 -13.95
C ALA A 535 -23.02 10.06 -13.27
N GLU A 536 -22.83 10.00 -11.95
CA GLU A 536 -22.98 8.75 -11.19
C GLU A 536 -24.40 8.22 -11.25
N GLN A 537 -25.41 9.09 -11.13
CA GLN A 537 -26.80 8.70 -11.21
C GLN A 537 -27.17 8.23 -12.62
N PHE A 538 -26.66 8.89 -13.65
CA PHE A 538 -26.85 8.49 -15.05
C PHE A 538 -26.39 7.05 -15.29
N VAL A 539 -25.17 6.70 -14.89
CA VAL A 539 -24.64 5.34 -15.11
C VAL A 539 -25.35 4.30 -14.23
N LYS A 540 -25.72 4.64 -12.99
CA LYS A 540 -26.57 3.75 -12.15
C LYS A 540 -27.88 3.41 -12.85
N ASN A 541 -28.48 4.37 -13.56
CA ASN A 541 -29.74 4.18 -14.28
C ASN A 541 -29.59 3.36 -15.58
N ILE A 542 -28.41 3.36 -16.23
CA ILE A 542 -28.15 2.48 -17.40
C ILE A 542 -28.34 1.01 -17.02
N GLY A 543 -27.87 0.62 -15.83
CA GLY A 543 -27.95 -0.75 -15.32
C GLY A 543 -29.32 -1.20 -14.83
N SER A 544 -30.31 -0.29 -14.71
CA SER A 544 -31.66 -0.59 -14.23
C SER A 544 -32.72 -0.59 -15.33
N ASN A 545 -32.68 0.34 -16.30
CA ASN A 545 -33.85 0.59 -17.16
C ASN A 545 -33.72 0.21 -18.64
N ASN A 546 -32.54 -0.03 -19.22
CA ASN A 546 -32.42 -0.17 -20.70
C ASN A 546 -31.83 -1.49 -21.23
N TYR A 547 -31.05 -2.25 -20.44
CA TYR A 547 -30.25 -3.36 -20.99
C TYR A 547 -30.73 -4.78 -20.62
N LYS A 548 -31.74 -4.92 -19.74
CA LYS A 548 -32.34 -6.23 -19.45
C LYS A 548 -33.25 -6.76 -20.57
N GLU A 549 -33.67 -5.91 -21.52
CA GLU A 549 -34.64 -6.30 -22.55
C GLU A 549 -34.05 -6.58 -23.95
N LYS A 550 -32.75 -6.37 -24.17
CA LYS A 550 -32.12 -6.60 -25.49
C LYS A 550 -30.74 -7.25 -25.37
N HIS A 551 -30.69 -8.49 -24.87
CA HIS A 551 -29.59 -9.38 -25.23
C HIS A 551 -29.77 -9.80 -26.69
N GLN A 552 -29.31 -8.96 -27.61
CA GLN A 552 -29.02 -9.44 -28.95
C GLN A 552 -27.74 -10.29 -28.83
N PRO A 553 -27.75 -11.57 -29.22
CA PRO A 553 -26.55 -12.43 -29.23
C PRO A 553 -25.43 -11.90 -30.14
N ASN A 554 -25.63 -10.78 -30.83
CA ASN A 554 -24.72 -10.19 -31.81
C ASN A 554 -24.29 -8.75 -31.47
N ASN A 555 -24.34 -8.33 -30.20
CA ASN A 555 -23.95 -6.97 -29.81
C ASN A 555 -22.46 -6.72 -30.12
N PRO A 556 -22.10 -5.73 -30.98
CA PRO A 556 -20.72 -5.47 -31.39
C PRO A 556 -19.78 -5.11 -30.22
N ILE A 557 -20.29 -4.46 -29.17
CA ILE A 557 -19.48 -4.05 -28.00
C ILE A 557 -19.02 -5.27 -27.19
N LEU A 558 -19.81 -6.34 -27.18
CA LEU A 558 -19.51 -7.56 -26.44
C LEU A 558 -18.64 -8.56 -27.22
N LYS A 559 -18.40 -8.31 -28.52
CA LYS A 559 -17.53 -9.14 -29.38
C LYS A 559 -16.03 -8.90 -29.16
N LEU A 560 -15.64 -7.78 -28.55
CA LEU A 560 -14.24 -7.50 -28.29
C LEU A 560 -13.74 -8.44 -27.19
N GLU A 561 -12.85 -9.35 -27.53
CA GLU A 561 -12.22 -10.26 -26.57
C GLU A 561 -11.31 -9.48 -25.62
N ASN A 562 -11.36 -9.82 -24.32
CA ASN A 562 -10.57 -9.21 -23.24
C ASN A 562 -10.37 -7.68 -23.38
N PRO A 563 -11.46 -6.88 -23.42
CA PRO A 563 -11.39 -5.47 -23.78
C PRO A 563 -10.54 -4.61 -22.81
N GLN A 564 -10.36 -5.08 -21.57
CA GLN A 564 -9.47 -4.45 -20.59
C GLN A 564 -7.99 -4.69 -20.90
N GLU A 565 -7.59 -5.92 -21.26
CA GLU A 565 -6.21 -6.22 -21.67
C GLU A 565 -5.85 -5.51 -22.97
N MET A 566 -6.80 -5.48 -23.91
CA MET A 566 -6.68 -4.74 -25.17
C MET A 566 -6.33 -3.27 -24.93
N ILE A 567 -7.12 -2.57 -24.09
CA ILE A 567 -6.88 -1.14 -23.86
C ILE A 567 -5.62 -0.87 -23.02
N LEU A 568 -5.21 -1.80 -22.15
CA LEU A 568 -3.96 -1.68 -21.40
C LEU A 568 -2.75 -1.73 -22.35
N SER A 569 -2.72 -2.72 -23.24
CA SER A 569 -1.64 -2.89 -24.22
C SER A 569 -1.60 -1.75 -25.23
N LEU A 570 -2.75 -1.46 -25.86
CA LEU A 570 -2.89 -0.38 -26.84
C LEU A 570 -2.63 0.99 -26.23
N GLY A 571 -3.32 1.30 -25.13
CA GLY A 571 -3.34 2.62 -24.52
C GLY A 571 -1.98 3.02 -23.96
N ARG A 572 -1.25 2.10 -23.31
CA ARG A 572 0.10 2.38 -22.80
C ARG A 572 1.07 2.72 -23.94
N GLY A 573 1.09 1.94 -25.03
CA GLY A 573 1.94 2.25 -26.18
C GLY A 573 1.55 3.56 -26.87
N MET A 574 0.25 3.85 -26.96
CA MET A 574 -0.24 5.11 -27.51
C MET A 574 0.08 6.32 -26.62
N MET A 575 0.14 6.16 -25.29
CA MET A 575 0.64 7.20 -24.39
C MET A 575 2.12 7.51 -24.62
N VAL A 576 2.94 6.49 -24.86
CA VAL A 576 4.37 6.67 -25.22
C VAL A 576 4.47 7.45 -26.53
N LEU A 577 3.72 7.07 -27.56
CA LEU A 577 3.72 7.77 -28.85
C LEU A 577 3.21 9.21 -28.74
N ARG A 578 2.20 9.46 -27.89
CA ARG A 578 1.72 10.80 -27.55
C ARG A 578 2.85 11.65 -26.98
N ASP A 579 3.58 11.11 -26.01
CA ASP A 579 4.63 11.85 -25.31
C ASP A 579 5.83 12.11 -26.23
N MET A 580 6.16 11.19 -27.14
CA MET A 580 7.10 11.45 -28.24
C MET A 580 6.64 12.58 -29.16
N THR A 581 5.36 12.58 -29.52
CA THR A 581 4.76 13.61 -30.38
C THR A 581 4.78 14.98 -29.70
N ARG A 582 4.39 15.05 -28.42
CA ARG A 582 4.45 16.27 -27.60
C ARG A 582 5.89 16.76 -27.44
N ALA A 583 6.83 15.87 -27.18
CA ALA A 583 8.25 16.20 -27.10
C ALA A 583 8.77 16.78 -28.43
N TRP A 584 8.32 16.24 -29.57
CA TRP A 584 8.67 16.77 -30.89
C TRP A 584 8.07 18.15 -31.15
N ASN A 585 6.82 18.36 -30.77
CA ASN A 585 6.17 19.67 -30.88
C ASN A 585 6.84 20.72 -29.97
N LEU A 586 7.34 20.31 -28.80
CA LEU A 586 8.10 21.15 -27.86
C LEU A 586 9.62 21.08 -28.03
N ARG A 587 10.13 20.57 -29.16
CA ARG A 587 11.58 20.41 -29.41
C ARG A 587 12.39 21.70 -29.17
N ASP A 588 11.84 22.86 -29.55
CA ASP A 588 12.52 24.14 -29.39
C ASP A 588 12.61 24.53 -27.91
N THR A 589 11.56 24.23 -27.13
CA THR A 589 11.52 24.38 -25.66
C THR A 589 12.51 23.41 -24.99
N ILE A 590 12.59 22.16 -25.44
CA ILE A 590 13.60 21.21 -24.96
C ILE A 590 15.01 21.75 -25.21
N LEU A 591 15.28 22.27 -26.41
CA LEU A 591 16.58 22.85 -26.75
C LEU A 591 16.86 24.16 -25.98
N GLU A 592 15.84 24.94 -25.63
CA GLU A 592 15.98 26.14 -24.81
C GLU A 592 16.58 25.82 -23.43
N THR A 593 16.19 24.71 -22.81
CA THR A 593 16.74 24.28 -21.51
C THR A 593 18.25 24.04 -21.53
N THR A 594 18.83 23.77 -22.71
CA THR A 594 20.29 23.64 -22.85
C THR A 594 21.02 24.96 -22.65
N LYS A 595 20.33 26.09 -22.82
CA LYS A 595 20.85 27.45 -22.66
C LYS A 595 20.70 27.99 -21.22
N PHE A 596 20.00 27.28 -20.35
CA PHE A 596 19.88 27.68 -18.93
C PHE A 596 21.28 27.75 -18.32
N SER A 597 21.63 28.90 -17.76
CA SER A 597 22.97 29.21 -17.27
C SER A 597 22.94 30.05 -15.99
N GLY A 598 24.11 30.24 -15.37
CA GLY A 598 24.25 31.03 -14.15
C GLY A 598 23.69 30.34 -12.90
N ASN A 599 23.03 31.12 -12.05
CA ASN A 599 22.58 30.72 -10.72
C ASN A 599 21.59 29.54 -10.73
N PHE A 600 20.70 29.45 -11.73
CA PHE A 600 19.74 28.34 -11.83
C PHE A 600 20.45 26.97 -11.92
N ASN A 601 21.43 26.85 -12.82
CA ASN A 601 22.15 25.59 -13.03
C ASN A 601 22.94 25.15 -11.79
N THR A 602 23.59 26.09 -11.10
CA THR A 602 24.30 25.81 -9.84
C THR A 602 23.33 25.32 -8.76
N ARG A 603 22.17 25.98 -8.61
CA ARG A 603 21.12 25.57 -7.66
C ARG A 603 20.59 24.17 -7.97
N THR A 604 20.33 23.86 -9.24
CA THR A 604 19.86 22.53 -9.66
C THR A 604 20.82 21.42 -9.22
N ILE A 605 22.11 21.55 -9.54
CA ILE A 605 23.13 20.54 -9.20
C ILE A 605 23.33 20.46 -7.67
N GLN A 606 23.32 21.60 -6.99
CA GLN A 606 23.54 21.67 -5.56
C GLN A 606 22.39 21.07 -4.75
N TYR A 607 21.14 21.34 -5.13
CA TYR A 607 19.99 21.05 -4.27
C TYR A 607 19.09 19.89 -4.73
N VAL A 608 19.01 19.60 -6.04
CA VAL A 608 18.14 18.53 -6.54
C VAL A 608 18.91 17.21 -6.62
N LYS A 609 18.89 16.42 -5.54
CA LYS A 609 19.71 15.20 -5.39
C LYS A 609 19.16 13.94 -6.08
N ALA A 610 18.12 14.05 -6.89
CA ALA A 610 17.58 12.92 -7.65
C ALA A 610 18.66 12.33 -8.60
N PRO A 611 18.88 11.00 -8.62
CA PRO A 611 19.94 10.37 -9.43
C PRO A 611 19.86 10.69 -10.93
N SER A 612 18.65 10.74 -11.49
CA SER A 612 18.41 11.11 -12.89
C SER A 612 18.84 12.54 -13.18
N VAL A 613 18.53 13.49 -12.29
CA VAL A 613 18.95 14.90 -12.43
C VAL A 613 20.47 15.02 -12.36
N GLN A 614 21.11 14.37 -11.39
CA GLN A 614 22.56 14.44 -11.20
C GLN A 614 23.36 13.85 -12.37
N THR A 615 22.79 12.88 -13.10
CA THR A 615 23.44 12.25 -14.25
C THR A 615 23.12 12.91 -15.58
N ILE A 616 21.85 13.29 -15.81
CA ILE A 616 21.39 13.84 -17.09
C ILE A 616 21.63 15.35 -17.19
N TRP A 617 21.43 16.12 -16.11
CA TRP A 617 21.50 17.58 -16.15
C TRP A 617 22.87 18.15 -16.53
N PRO A 618 24.01 17.58 -16.06
CA PRO A 618 25.34 18.00 -16.50
C PRO A 618 25.60 17.73 -17.98
N GLU A 619 25.06 16.64 -18.54
CA GLU A 619 25.19 16.27 -19.97
C GLU A 619 23.99 16.72 -20.82
N ARG A 620 23.13 17.61 -20.30
CA ARG A 620 21.81 17.90 -20.89
C ARG A 620 21.90 18.34 -22.36
N GLN A 621 22.93 19.11 -22.72
CA GLN A 621 23.10 19.58 -24.09
C GLN A 621 23.22 18.43 -25.08
N LYS A 622 24.07 17.44 -24.78
CA LYS A 622 24.26 16.24 -25.61
C LYS A 622 23.01 15.35 -25.60
N LYS A 623 22.44 15.10 -24.43
CA LYS A 623 21.28 14.20 -24.26
C LYS A 623 20.02 14.75 -24.95
N PHE A 624 19.74 16.05 -24.79
CA PHE A 624 18.54 16.69 -25.33
C PHE A 624 18.64 16.89 -26.85
N GLN A 625 19.82 17.27 -27.36
CA GLN A 625 20.05 17.31 -28.81
C GLN A 625 19.90 15.92 -29.45
N LYS A 626 20.40 14.87 -28.79
CA LYS A 626 20.21 13.49 -29.26
C LYS A 626 18.73 13.12 -29.33
N LEU A 627 17.96 13.38 -28.28
CA LEU A 627 16.51 13.11 -28.28
C LEU A 627 15.81 13.84 -29.43
N VAL A 628 16.05 15.14 -29.60
CA VAL A 628 15.42 15.92 -30.68
C VAL A 628 15.81 15.38 -32.06
N SER A 629 17.04 14.89 -32.23
CA SER A 629 17.47 14.25 -33.47
C SER A 629 16.75 12.92 -33.72
N GLU A 630 16.60 12.08 -32.70
CA GLU A 630 15.87 10.81 -32.82
C GLU A 630 14.38 11.04 -33.14
N LEU A 631 13.74 12.02 -32.48
CA LEU A 631 12.36 12.42 -32.77
C LEU A 631 12.19 13.00 -34.19
N LYS A 632 13.21 13.69 -34.71
CA LYS A 632 13.21 14.18 -36.09
C LYS A 632 13.17 13.01 -37.08
N GLU A 633 13.97 11.98 -36.87
CA GLU A 633 13.96 10.79 -37.73
C GLU A 633 12.62 10.06 -37.67
N LEU A 634 12.02 9.94 -36.48
CA LEU A 634 10.68 9.37 -36.33
C LEU A 634 9.61 10.20 -37.09
N ASN A 635 9.69 11.53 -37.01
CA ASN A 635 8.81 12.40 -37.78
C ASN A 635 9.02 12.28 -39.30
N ASN A 636 10.27 12.14 -39.75
CA ASN A 636 10.57 11.89 -41.17
C ASN A 636 9.98 10.55 -41.64
N PHE A 637 10.02 9.51 -40.80
CA PHE A 637 9.38 8.23 -41.07
C PHE A 637 7.85 8.33 -41.14
N ALA A 638 7.23 9.20 -40.34
CA ALA A 638 5.79 9.43 -40.35
C ALA A 638 5.29 10.05 -41.69
N GLY A 639 6.10 10.90 -42.33
CA GLY A 639 5.72 11.61 -43.55
C GLY A 639 5.15 10.73 -44.68
N PRO A 640 5.85 9.66 -45.12
CA PRO A 640 5.36 8.76 -46.16
C PRO A 640 4.13 7.90 -45.79
N ILE A 641 3.84 7.72 -44.50
CA ILE A 641 2.80 6.80 -44.01
C ILE A 641 1.52 7.50 -43.53
N LYS A 642 1.56 8.82 -43.31
CA LYS A 642 0.45 9.61 -42.73
C LYS A 642 -0.87 9.62 -43.52
N ASP A 643 -0.84 9.23 -44.80
CA ASP A 643 -2.04 9.15 -45.65
C ASP A 643 -2.37 7.70 -46.05
N LYS A 644 -1.67 6.72 -45.45
CA LYS A 644 -1.82 5.29 -45.77
C LYS A 644 -2.83 4.61 -44.85
N GLY A 645 -3.16 3.35 -45.15
CA GLY A 645 -4.09 2.57 -44.33
C GLY A 645 -3.53 2.20 -42.95
N LEU A 646 -4.42 1.78 -42.04
CA LEU A 646 -4.15 1.49 -40.62
C LEU A 646 -2.88 0.66 -40.39
N LEU A 647 -2.71 -0.46 -41.10
CA LEU A 647 -1.57 -1.37 -40.93
C LEU A 647 -0.22 -0.77 -41.38
N THR A 648 -0.25 0.25 -42.24
CA THR A 648 0.96 0.97 -42.63
C THR A 648 1.30 2.04 -41.61
N MET A 649 0.28 2.76 -41.12
CA MET A 649 0.45 3.77 -40.06
C MET A 649 0.99 3.17 -38.77
N ARG A 650 0.47 2.01 -38.32
CA ARG A 650 0.89 1.39 -37.05
C ARG A 650 2.39 1.08 -36.98
N LYS A 651 3.07 0.94 -38.12
CA LYS A 651 4.54 0.73 -38.18
C LYS A 651 5.33 1.86 -37.51
N ILE A 652 4.72 3.03 -37.31
CA ILE A 652 5.31 4.11 -36.51
C ILE A 652 5.65 3.66 -35.10
N LEU A 653 4.88 2.72 -34.51
CA LEU A 653 5.12 2.21 -33.17
C LEU A 653 6.38 1.34 -33.12
N ASP A 654 6.62 0.55 -34.16
CA ASP A 654 7.83 -0.26 -34.27
C ASP A 654 9.06 0.65 -34.48
N ASP A 655 8.93 1.70 -35.29
CA ASP A 655 10.01 2.68 -35.52
C ASP A 655 10.30 3.54 -34.28
N ALA A 656 9.25 3.89 -33.52
CA ALA A 656 9.35 4.64 -32.27
C ALA A 656 10.24 3.96 -31.22
N THR A 657 10.41 2.63 -31.27
CA THR A 657 11.31 1.89 -30.38
C THR A 657 12.80 2.30 -30.51
N LYS A 658 13.16 3.01 -31.58
CA LYS A 658 14.51 3.55 -31.82
C LYS A 658 14.79 4.84 -31.05
N VAL A 659 13.76 5.53 -30.55
CA VAL A 659 13.89 6.75 -29.75
C VAL A 659 14.16 6.36 -28.30
N HIS A 660 15.24 6.88 -27.71
CA HIS A 660 15.69 6.48 -26.38
C HIS A 660 15.18 7.42 -25.28
N GLY A 661 15.23 8.72 -25.51
CA GLY A 661 14.95 9.71 -24.48
C GLY A 661 15.88 9.61 -23.26
N PHE A 662 15.37 9.93 -22.08
CA PHE A 662 16.12 9.91 -20.82
C PHE A 662 15.19 9.83 -19.58
N PRO A 663 15.70 9.29 -18.45
CA PRO A 663 14.95 9.21 -17.19
C PRO A 663 14.42 10.57 -16.70
N GLU A 664 13.31 10.55 -15.96
CA GLU A 664 12.61 11.76 -15.49
C GLU A 664 13.53 12.77 -14.78
N VAL A 665 13.50 14.02 -15.25
CA VAL A 665 14.29 15.14 -14.73
C VAL A 665 13.38 16.30 -14.36
N PHE A 666 12.42 16.65 -15.21
CA PHE A 666 11.65 17.87 -15.09
C PHE A 666 10.63 17.84 -13.95
N LYS A 667 10.06 16.68 -13.61
CA LYS A 667 9.20 16.55 -12.42
C LYS A 667 9.96 16.85 -11.13
N TYR A 668 11.21 16.40 -11.01
CA TYR A 668 12.05 16.71 -9.85
C TYR A 668 12.41 18.19 -9.77
N LEU A 669 12.61 18.84 -10.93
CA LEU A 669 12.85 20.29 -10.98
C LEU A 669 11.58 21.07 -10.62
N ALA A 670 10.43 20.67 -11.16
CA ALA A 670 9.14 21.32 -10.88
C ALA A 670 8.73 21.22 -9.41
N ALA A 671 9.13 20.15 -8.71
CA ALA A 671 8.89 19.99 -7.28
C ALA A 671 9.80 20.89 -6.41
N TYR A 672 10.95 21.30 -6.92
CA TYR A 672 11.95 22.06 -6.15
C TYR A 672 11.89 23.57 -6.42
N PHE A 673 11.63 23.97 -7.66
CA PHE A 673 11.58 25.37 -8.09
C PHE A 673 10.14 25.92 -8.08
N SER A 674 9.99 27.24 -8.09
CA SER A 674 8.69 27.91 -7.96
C SER A 674 8.46 28.92 -9.08
N ASP A 675 7.23 29.44 -9.16
CA ASP A 675 6.80 30.50 -10.09
C ASP A 675 7.66 31.79 -10.05
N LYS A 676 8.47 31.97 -9.00
CA LYS A 676 9.45 33.05 -8.89
C LYS A 676 10.68 32.87 -9.81
N ASP A 677 10.95 31.66 -10.29
CA ASP A 677 12.05 31.38 -11.21
C ASP A 677 11.56 31.56 -12.67
N LYS A 678 12.32 32.32 -13.48
CA LYS A 678 11.93 32.60 -14.88
C LYS A 678 11.84 31.32 -15.73
N GLU A 679 12.61 30.30 -15.37
CA GLU A 679 12.66 29.00 -16.02
C GLU A 679 11.50 28.07 -15.61
N PHE A 680 10.72 28.42 -14.59
CA PHE A 680 9.70 27.55 -14.02
C PHE A 680 8.61 27.18 -15.02
N GLU A 681 8.13 28.14 -15.82
CA GLU A 681 7.10 27.88 -16.83
C GLU A 681 7.56 26.81 -17.86
N VAL A 682 8.82 26.88 -18.28
CA VAL A 682 9.42 25.90 -19.21
C VAL A 682 9.52 24.53 -18.55
N ILE A 683 10.00 24.47 -17.31
CA ILE A 683 10.15 23.23 -16.55
C ILE A 683 8.78 22.58 -16.32
N GLN A 684 7.76 23.37 -15.95
CA GLN A 684 6.42 22.88 -15.70
C GLN A 684 5.77 22.30 -16.96
N LYS A 685 5.99 22.91 -18.13
CA LYS A 685 5.53 22.36 -19.42
C LYS A 685 6.18 21.01 -19.72
N LEU A 686 7.50 20.90 -19.51
CA LEU A 686 8.24 19.67 -19.79
C LEU A 686 8.00 18.56 -18.75
N ALA A 687 7.67 18.91 -17.51
CA ALA A 687 7.35 17.95 -16.45
C ALA A 687 6.06 17.15 -16.71
N GLN A 688 5.24 17.56 -17.68
CA GLN A 688 4.02 16.87 -18.08
C GLN A 688 4.25 15.75 -19.11
N ILE A 689 5.49 15.58 -19.59
CA ILE A 689 5.85 14.63 -20.64
C ILE A 689 6.84 13.62 -20.05
N ASP A 690 6.50 12.34 -20.13
CA ASP A 690 7.46 11.30 -19.81
C ASP A 690 8.39 11.09 -21.00
N MET A 691 9.69 11.35 -20.79
CA MET A 691 10.71 11.23 -21.83
C MET A 691 11.57 9.98 -21.66
N ASP A 692 11.25 9.08 -20.74
CA ASP A 692 11.98 7.81 -20.60
C ASP A 692 11.44 6.75 -21.57
N PHE A 693 11.60 7.01 -22.87
CA PHE A 693 11.06 6.15 -23.92
C PHE A 693 11.71 4.77 -23.98
N ALA A 694 13.01 4.67 -23.60
CA ALA A 694 13.76 3.43 -23.65
C ALA A 694 13.23 2.37 -22.67
N SER A 695 12.74 2.77 -21.49
CA SER A 695 12.15 1.85 -20.52
C SER A 695 10.75 1.36 -20.92
N GLN A 696 10.12 2.02 -21.91
CA GLN A 696 8.73 1.79 -22.31
C GLN A 696 8.58 1.14 -23.69
N LYS A 697 9.68 0.63 -24.28
CA LYS A 697 9.68 -0.01 -25.62
C LYS A 697 8.72 -1.19 -25.74
N GLY A 698 8.55 -1.98 -24.66
CA GLY A 698 7.62 -3.10 -24.64
C GLY A 698 6.17 -2.67 -24.91
N TYR A 699 5.76 -1.51 -24.41
CA TYR A 699 4.41 -1.00 -24.62
C TYR A 699 4.14 -0.59 -26.08
N LEU A 700 5.15 -0.05 -26.78
CA LEU A 700 5.03 0.28 -28.20
C LEU A 700 4.79 -0.98 -29.05
N HIS A 701 5.52 -2.06 -28.77
CA HIS A 701 5.34 -3.33 -29.48
C HIS A 701 3.98 -3.96 -29.17
N ALA A 702 3.56 -3.97 -27.90
CA ALA A 702 2.25 -4.46 -27.49
C ALA A 702 1.11 -3.70 -28.20
N ALA A 703 1.18 -2.36 -28.26
CA ALA A 703 0.20 -1.56 -28.99
C ALA A 703 0.19 -1.86 -30.50
N SER A 704 1.36 -2.09 -31.10
CA SER A 704 1.48 -2.47 -32.51
C SER A 704 0.70 -3.76 -32.83
N LEU A 705 0.79 -4.76 -31.95
CA LEU A 705 0.02 -6.02 -32.05
C LEU A 705 -1.48 -5.81 -31.83
N SER A 706 -1.87 -4.97 -30.85
CA SER A 706 -3.27 -4.64 -30.61
C SER A 706 -3.97 -4.04 -31.83
N PHE A 707 -3.28 -3.27 -32.67
CA PHE A 707 -3.85 -2.76 -33.92
C PHE A 707 -4.17 -3.86 -34.94
N ASP A 708 -3.44 -4.98 -34.94
CA ASP A 708 -3.74 -6.13 -35.82
C ASP A 708 -5.03 -6.84 -35.38
N GLU A 709 -5.20 -7.02 -34.07
CA GLU A 709 -6.40 -7.60 -33.47
C GLU A 709 -7.62 -6.70 -33.66
N LEU A 710 -7.46 -5.38 -33.44
CA LEU A 710 -8.54 -4.41 -33.65
C LEU A 710 -9.02 -4.38 -35.09
N ARG A 711 -8.11 -4.50 -36.07
CA ARG A 711 -8.51 -4.61 -37.48
C ARG A 711 -9.47 -5.80 -37.67
N LEU A 712 -9.15 -6.98 -37.13
CA LEU A 712 -10.01 -8.16 -37.26
C LEU A 712 -11.38 -7.95 -36.59
N TYR A 713 -11.39 -7.31 -35.42
CA TYR A 713 -12.61 -6.96 -34.70
C TYR A 713 -13.52 -6.00 -35.50
N PHE A 714 -12.96 -4.93 -36.06
CA PHE A 714 -13.74 -3.98 -36.86
C PHE A 714 -14.16 -4.58 -38.21
N ASP A 715 -13.31 -5.40 -38.84
CA ASP A 715 -13.65 -6.11 -40.07
C ASP A 715 -14.86 -7.06 -39.84
N ASP A 716 -14.93 -7.77 -38.70
CA ASP A 716 -16.11 -8.58 -38.32
C ASP A 716 -17.37 -7.74 -38.09
N ILE A 717 -17.26 -6.65 -37.32
CA ILE A 717 -18.43 -5.81 -36.98
C ILE A 717 -19.03 -5.12 -38.21
N PHE A 718 -18.19 -4.68 -39.14
CA PHE A 718 -18.62 -4.01 -40.35
C PHE A 718 -18.89 -4.96 -41.52
N GLY A 719 -18.71 -6.28 -41.32
CA GLY A 719 -18.92 -7.28 -42.37
C GLY A 719 -17.97 -7.10 -43.55
N ILE A 720 -16.73 -6.68 -43.28
CA ILE A 720 -15.65 -6.51 -44.24
C ILE A 720 -14.96 -7.87 -44.38
N SER A 721 -15.65 -8.85 -44.98
CA SER A 721 -15.04 -10.14 -45.27
C SER A 721 -14.11 -10.05 -46.48
N GLU A 722 -12.82 -10.29 -46.30
CA GLU A 722 -12.09 -11.17 -47.23
C GLU A 722 -12.19 -12.57 -46.61
N ASN A 723 -12.62 -13.58 -47.38
CA ASN A 723 -12.76 -14.98 -46.93
C ASN A 723 -11.68 -15.37 -45.90
N PRO A 724 -12.01 -15.60 -44.62
CA PRO A 724 -11.05 -16.06 -43.62
C PRO A 724 -10.91 -17.59 -43.63
N HIS A 725 -11.03 -18.21 -44.81
CA HIS A 725 -10.68 -19.61 -45.04
C HIS A 725 -9.51 -19.70 -46.02
N ASN A 726 -8.44 -18.98 -45.71
CA ASN A 726 -7.16 -19.68 -45.65
C ASN A 726 -6.78 -19.62 -44.19
N GLU A 727 -7.21 -20.64 -43.44
CA GLU A 727 -6.33 -21.16 -42.41
C GLU A 727 -4.97 -21.27 -43.11
N VAL A 728 -4.05 -20.37 -42.78
CA VAL A 728 -2.71 -20.88 -42.55
C VAL A 728 -2.97 -21.92 -41.48
N GLU A 729 -3.08 -23.18 -41.90
CA GLU A 729 -2.81 -24.31 -41.03
C GLU A 729 -1.46 -23.94 -40.42
N HIS A 730 -1.48 -23.27 -39.26
CA HIS A 730 -0.42 -23.44 -38.31
C HIS A 730 -0.44 -24.93 -38.12
N ASN A 731 0.55 -25.54 -38.77
CA ASN A 731 0.68 -26.96 -38.86
C ASN A 731 1.13 -27.36 -37.45
N TYR A 732 0.20 -27.30 -36.49
CA TYR A 732 0.29 -27.85 -35.16
C TYR A 732 0.61 -29.33 -35.31
N LEU A 733 0.19 -29.95 -36.43
CA LEU A 733 0.71 -31.24 -36.85
C LEU A 733 2.23 -31.18 -37.08
N THR A 734 2.81 -30.28 -37.89
CA THR A 734 4.28 -30.21 -38.06
C THR A 734 5.03 -29.85 -36.79
N ALA A 735 4.57 -28.86 -36.02
CA ALA A 735 5.21 -28.48 -34.75
C ALA A 735 5.08 -29.62 -33.71
N ALA A 736 3.90 -30.23 -33.58
CA ALA A 736 3.72 -31.41 -32.73
C ALA A 736 4.50 -32.62 -33.27
N LEU A 737 4.64 -32.80 -34.57
CA LEU A 737 5.43 -33.86 -35.20
C LEU A 737 6.92 -33.63 -34.96
N ILE A 738 7.41 -32.39 -34.98
CA ILE A 738 8.80 -32.05 -34.63
C ILE A 738 9.03 -32.28 -33.14
N CYS A 739 8.13 -31.82 -32.26
CA CYS A 739 8.22 -32.08 -30.82
C CYS A 739 8.12 -33.58 -30.51
N LEU A 740 7.24 -34.31 -31.19
CA LEU A 740 7.11 -35.76 -31.08
C LEU A 740 8.36 -36.46 -31.61
N ALA A 741 8.94 -36.00 -32.72
CA ALA A 741 10.16 -36.55 -33.30
C ALA A 741 11.37 -36.33 -32.39
N VAL A 742 11.51 -35.14 -31.79
CA VAL A 742 12.56 -34.83 -30.81
C VAL A 742 12.37 -35.67 -29.56
N PHE A 743 11.14 -35.76 -29.04
CA PHE A 743 10.83 -36.61 -27.90
C PHE A 743 11.13 -38.09 -28.18
N LEU A 744 10.75 -38.60 -29.35
CA LEU A 744 11.06 -39.96 -29.79
C LEU A 744 12.56 -40.17 -29.98
N ALA A 745 13.30 -39.19 -30.51
CA ALA A 745 14.75 -39.26 -30.65
C ALA A 745 15.46 -39.35 -29.30
N ILE A 746 15.03 -38.57 -28.31
CA ILE A 746 15.52 -38.67 -26.92
C ILE A 746 15.20 -40.05 -26.35
N LEU A 747 13.97 -40.55 -26.54
CA LEU A 747 13.54 -41.86 -26.04
C LEU A 747 14.34 -43.00 -26.68
N ILE A 748 14.58 -42.94 -27.99
CA ILE A 748 15.44 -43.89 -28.72
C ILE A 748 16.87 -43.81 -28.19
N THR A 749 17.40 -42.61 -27.92
CA THR A 749 18.76 -42.44 -27.38
C THR A 749 18.88 -43.08 -25.99
N VAL A 750 17.88 -42.87 -25.13
CA VAL A 750 17.79 -43.53 -23.81
C VAL A 750 17.68 -45.05 -23.95
N VAL A 751 16.86 -45.55 -24.88
CA VAL A 751 16.73 -46.99 -25.15
C VAL A 751 18.03 -47.57 -25.71
N LEU A 752 18.78 -46.86 -26.56
CA LEU A 752 20.08 -47.28 -27.08
C LEU A 752 21.14 -47.33 -25.99
N ILE A 753 21.21 -46.29 -25.14
CA ILE A 753 22.08 -46.28 -23.95
C ILE A 753 21.72 -47.46 -23.04
N PHE A 754 20.43 -47.69 -22.81
CA PHE A 754 19.95 -48.83 -22.03
C PHE A 754 20.26 -50.17 -22.69
N ALA A 755 20.16 -50.28 -24.02
CA ALA A 755 20.46 -51.49 -24.79
C ALA A 755 21.96 -51.83 -24.82
N LEU A 756 22.86 -50.87 -24.56
CA LEU A 756 24.29 -51.16 -24.42
C LEU A 756 24.63 -51.82 -23.08
N THR A 757 23.80 -51.64 -22.05
CA THR A 757 23.97 -52.28 -20.73
C THR A 757 23.70 -53.79 -20.77
N LYS A 758 24.41 -54.57 -19.93
CA LYS A 758 24.22 -56.04 -19.83
C LYS A 758 22.81 -56.41 -19.34
N SER A 759 22.19 -55.60 -18.48
CA SER A 759 20.82 -55.82 -17.98
C SER A 759 19.75 -55.46 -19.03
N GLY A 760 19.97 -54.39 -19.79
CA GLY A 760 19.07 -53.95 -20.86
C GLY A 760 18.94 -54.97 -22.00
N ARG A 761 20.06 -55.52 -22.49
CA ARG A 761 20.04 -56.58 -23.54
C ARG A 761 19.19 -57.79 -23.14
N LYS A 762 19.27 -58.22 -21.87
CA LYS A 762 18.52 -59.39 -21.37
C LYS A 762 17.01 -59.11 -21.30
N ARG A 763 16.60 -57.89 -20.90
CA ARG A 763 15.20 -57.48 -20.83
C ARG A 763 14.60 -57.22 -22.22
N ILE A 764 15.33 -56.56 -23.11
CA ILE A 764 14.87 -56.28 -24.49
C ILE A 764 14.64 -57.59 -25.25
N ARG A 765 15.55 -58.58 -25.14
CA ARG A 765 15.36 -59.91 -25.76
C ARG A 765 14.10 -60.61 -25.25
N LYS A 766 13.82 -60.51 -23.96
CA LYS A 766 12.64 -61.12 -23.31
C LYS A 766 11.34 -60.44 -23.74
N LEU A 767 11.37 -59.11 -23.88
CA LEU A 767 10.24 -58.32 -24.37
C LEU A 767 9.96 -58.59 -25.86
N TYR A 768 11.02 -58.69 -26.67
CA TYR A 768 10.93 -59.02 -28.10
C TYR A 768 10.26 -60.38 -28.34
N PHE A 769 10.68 -61.42 -27.61
CA PHE A 769 10.03 -62.74 -27.70
C PHE A 769 8.60 -62.77 -27.17
N TYR A 770 8.19 -61.83 -26.33
CA TYR A 770 6.82 -61.76 -25.81
C TYR A 770 5.85 -61.11 -26.81
N TYR A 771 6.26 -60.04 -27.49
CA TYR A 771 5.38 -59.25 -28.37
C TYR A 771 5.56 -59.52 -29.88
N PHE A 772 6.75 -59.93 -30.32
CA PHE A 772 7.11 -59.98 -31.76
C PHE A 772 7.57 -61.37 -32.24
N ALA A 773 7.40 -62.42 -31.44
CA ALA A 773 7.73 -63.78 -31.87
C ALA A 773 6.85 -64.24 -33.04
N LYS A 774 7.47 -64.80 -34.09
CA LYS A 774 6.77 -65.33 -35.26
C LYS A 774 5.93 -66.57 -34.90
N PRO A 775 4.86 -66.88 -35.65
CA PRO A 775 4.03 -68.08 -35.41
C PRO A 775 4.84 -69.39 -35.35
N GLU A 776 5.91 -69.53 -36.15
CA GLU A 776 6.78 -70.71 -36.16
C GLU A 776 7.58 -70.90 -34.84
N ASP A 777 7.82 -69.83 -34.08
CA ASP A 777 8.48 -69.90 -32.77
C ASP A 777 7.50 -70.22 -31.63
N PHE A 778 6.19 -69.98 -31.83
CA PHE A 778 5.14 -70.46 -30.94
C PHE A 778 4.86 -71.96 -31.10
N GLU A 779 5.01 -72.52 -32.30
CA GLU A 779 4.91 -73.97 -32.49
C GLU A 779 6.02 -74.73 -31.76
N LYS A 780 7.23 -74.18 -31.61
CA LYS A 780 8.26 -74.82 -30.78
C LYS A 780 7.81 -75.00 -29.31
N ARG A 781 6.82 -74.25 -28.80
CA ARG A 781 6.26 -74.44 -27.45
C ARG A 781 5.51 -75.76 -27.26
N TRP A 782 4.95 -76.42 -28.28
CA TRP A 782 4.27 -77.71 -28.08
C TRP A 782 5.27 -78.80 -27.67
N ARG A 783 6.47 -78.79 -28.26
CA ARG A 783 7.60 -79.67 -27.92
C ARG A 783 8.08 -79.48 -26.48
N TYR A 784 7.97 -78.27 -25.92
CA TYR A 784 8.30 -77.98 -24.52
C TYR A 784 7.12 -78.14 -23.54
N SER A 785 5.86 -78.11 -24.01
CA SER A 785 4.68 -78.38 -23.15
C SER A 785 4.64 -79.84 -22.68
N LEU A 786 5.22 -80.77 -23.45
CA LEU A 786 5.33 -82.18 -23.08
C LEU A 786 6.18 -82.39 -21.80
N PHE A 787 7.08 -81.44 -21.49
CA PHE A 787 8.01 -81.48 -20.34
C PHE A 787 7.67 -80.47 -19.24
N MET A 788 7.17 -79.26 -19.57
CA MET A 788 6.94 -78.18 -18.60
C MET A 788 5.55 -78.18 -17.96
N ASP A 789 4.55 -78.82 -18.59
CA ASP A 789 3.15 -78.83 -18.14
C ASP A 789 2.73 -80.16 -17.48
N ARG A 790 3.68 -81.04 -17.13
CA ARG A 790 3.39 -82.28 -16.38
C ARG A 790 3.69 -82.16 -14.89
N VAL A 791 2.88 -82.83 -14.08
CA VAL A 791 3.15 -83.15 -12.68
C VAL A 791 2.94 -84.67 -12.56
N GLU A 792 3.91 -85.42 -12.04
CA GLU A 792 3.83 -86.89 -11.88
C GLU A 792 3.48 -87.67 -13.17
N GLY A 793 4.02 -87.24 -14.32
CA GLY A 793 3.83 -87.94 -15.60
C GLY A 793 2.47 -87.67 -16.29
N LYS A 794 1.55 -86.91 -15.70
CA LYS A 794 0.26 -86.51 -16.30
C LYS A 794 0.21 -85.01 -16.60
N ASN A 795 -0.56 -84.60 -17.61
CA ASN A 795 -0.67 -83.18 -17.99
C ASN A 795 -1.55 -82.41 -16.98
N ALA A 796 -0.98 -81.37 -16.39
CA ALA A 796 -1.58 -80.60 -15.29
C ALA A 796 -2.89 -79.89 -15.67
N LEU A 797 -3.11 -79.58 -16.96
CA LEU A 797 -4.35 -78.96 -17.42
C LEU A 797 -5.45 -80.00 -17.65
N HIS A 798 -5.12 -81.21 -18.13
CA HIS A 798 -6.09 -82.30 -18.22
C HIS A 798 -6.57 -82.77 -16.85
N ASP A 799 -5.68 -82.89 -15.87
CA ASP A 799 -6.06 -83.27 -14.51
C ASP A 799 -6.91 -82.19 -13.83
N ALA A 800 -6.54 -80.91 -13.94
CA ALA A 800 -7.34 -79.81 -13.39
C ALA A 800 -8.77 -79.76 -13.97
N VAL A 801 -8.92 -80.05 -15.27
CA VAL A 801 -10.24 -80.16 -15.92
C VAL A 801 -10.96 -81.45 -15.52
N ARG A 802 -10.24 -82.56 -15.31
CA ARG A 802 -10.82 -83.84 -14.86
C ARG A 802 -11.36 -83.75 -13.42
N GLU A 803 -10.67 -83.01 -12.56
CA GLU A 803 -11.01 -82.80 -11.14
C GLU A 803 -12.07 -81.72 -10.90
N ILE A 804 -12.60 -81.08 -11.96
CA ILE A 804 -13.66 -80.06 -11.87
C ILE A 804 -13.26 -78.88 -10.98
N ASN A 805 -11.99 -78.46 -11.05
CA ASN A 805 -11.48 -77.36 -10.24
C ASN A 805 -11.24 -76.11 -11.12
N PRO A 806 -12.20 -75.18 -11.23
CA PRO A 806 -12.09 -74.00 -12.09
C PRO A 806 -10.96 -73.06 -11.63
N THR A 807 -10.74 -72.94 -10.32
CA THR A 807 -9.69 -72.07 -9.77
C THR A 807 -8.29 -72.57 -10.13
N ASN A 808 -8.05 -73.88 -10.04
CA ASN A 808 -6.79 -74.47 -10.48
C ASN A 808 -6.64 -74.42 -12.00
N THR A 809 -7.71 -74.63 -12.76
CA THR A 809 -7.71 -74.51 -14.22
C THR A 809 -7.32 -73.10 -14.66
N LEU A 810 -7.94 -72.06 -14.06
CA LEU A 810 -7.60 -70.66 -14.30
C LEU A 810 -6.15 -70.34 -13.90
N LYS A 811 -5.66 -70.89 -12.77
CA LYS A 811 -4.28 -70.70 -12.32
C LYS A 811 -3.28 -71.28 -13.32
N ARG A 812 -3.55 -72.45 -13.88
CA ARG A 812 -2.72 -73.07 -14.93
C ARG A 812 -2.77 -72.28 -16.25
N LEU A 813 -3.95 -71.80 -16.65
CA LEU A 813 -4.13 -70.91 -17.81
C LEU A 813 -3.47 -69.54 -17.63
N LYS A 814 -3.40 -69.00 -16.41
CA LYS A 814 -2.66 -67.77 -16.08
C LYS A 814 -1.14 -67.98 -16.11
N LYS A 815 -0.67 -69.19 -15.77
CA LYS A 815 0.74 -69.57 -15.88
C LYS A 815 1.19 -69.94 -17.29
N GLY A 816 0.28 -69.94 -18.28
CA GLY A 816 0.61 -70.14 -19.69
C GLY A 816 0.61 -71.60 -20.15
N ALA A 817 -0.07 -72.50 -19.44
CA ALA A 817 -0.20 -73.90 -19.82
C ALA A 817 -0.80 -74.06 -21.23
N TYR A 818 -0.28 -75.01 -22.02
CA TYR A 818 -0.69 -75.20 -23.41
C TYR A 818 -2.10 -75.81 -23.52
N ILE A 819 -3.03 -75.02 -24.07
CA ILE A 819 -4.49 -75.31 -24.01
C ILE A 819 -4.95 -76.39 -25.01
N ASN A 820 -4.13 -76.69 -26.02
CA ASN A 820 -4.42 -77.67 -27.07
C ASN A 820 -3.61 -78.97 -26.93
N VAL A 821 -3.13 -79.27 -25.73
CA VAL A 821 -2.45 -80.56 -25.49
C VAL A 821 -3.43 -81.71 -25.68
N PHE A 822 -3.01 -82.81 -26.31
CA PHE A 822 -3.84 -84.01 -26.45
C PHE A 822 -3.44 -85.06 -25.41
N ASN A 823 -4.41 -85.72 -24.77
CA ASN A 823 -4.13 -86.87 -23.91
C ASN A 823 -3.87 -88.13 -24.75
N GLN A 824 -3.58 -89.25 -24.09
CA GLN A 824 -3.37 -90.56 -24.72
C GLN A 824 -4.54 -91.05 -25.61
N HIS A 825 -5.72 -90.43 -25.50
CA HIS A 825 -6.90 -90.72 -26.32
C HIS A 825 -7.12 -89.70 -27.45
N GLY A 826 -6.17 -88.79 -27.70
CA GLY A 826 -6.32 -87.72 -28.70
C GLY A 826 -7.29 -86.61 -28.27
N ASN A 827 -7.67 -86.54 -26.99
CA ASN A 827 -8.61 -85.53 -26.50
C ASN A 827 -7.87 -84.31 -25.93
N THR A 828 -8.31 -83.11 -26.31
CA THR A 828 -7.88 -81.87 -25.67
C THR A 828 -8.55 -81.71 -24.30
N PRO A 829 -8.05 -80.84 -23.40
CA PRO A 829 -8.76 -80.52 -22.17
C PRO A 829 -10.19 -80.03 -22.45
N LEU A 830 -10.39 -79.36 -23.61
CA LEU A 830 -11.73 -78.96 -24.06
C LEU A 830 -12.63 -80.17 -24.33
N HIS A 831 -12.16 -81.17 -25.08
CA HIS A 831 -12.95 -82.39 -25.30
C HIS A 831 -13.33 -83.07 -23.97
N VAL A 832 -12.44 -83.04 -22.97
CA VAL A 832 -12.72 -83.60 -21.63
C VAL A 832 -13.75 -82.76 -20.86
N ALA A 833 -13.64 -81.42 -20.90
CA ALA A 833 -14.58 -80.50 -20.26
C ALA A 833 -15.98 -80.59 -20.87
N THR A 834 -16.07 -80.63 -22.21
CA THR A 834 -17.34 -80.67 -22.94
C THR A 834 -18.02 -82.03 -22.81
N LYS A 835 -17.25 -83.14 -22.85
CA LYS A 835 -17.80 -84.50 -22.64
C LYS A 835 -18.41 -84.68 -21.25
N ARG A 836 -17.96 -83.92 -20.25
CA ARG A 836 -18.44 -84.02 -18.86
C ARG A 836 -19.44 -82.91 -18.45
N GLY A 837 -19.75 -81.97 -19.35
CA GLY A 837 -20.80 -80.98 -19.13
C GLY A 837 -20.41 -79.83 -18.17
N TYR A 838 -19.20 -79.27 -18.26
CA TYR A 838 -18.75 -78.16 -17.40
C TYR A 838 -18.67 -76.80 -18.14
N PRO A 839 -19.75 -75.99 -18.13
CA PRO A 839 -19.83 -74.74 -18.89
C PRO A 839 -18.90 -73.62 -18.35
N ASP A 840 -18.61 -73.59 -17.06
CA ASP A 840 -17.82 -72.50 -16.45
C ASP A 840 -16.35 -72.53 -16.89
N ILE A 841 -15.79 -73.73 -17.10
CA ILE A 841 -14.45 -73.92 -17.65
C ILE A 841 -14.42 -73.57 -19.15
N PHE A 842 -15.53 -73.81 -19.85
CA PHE A 842 -15.70 -73.44 -21.25
C PHE A 842 -15.72 -71.92 -21.44
N GLN A 843 -16.47 -71.19 -20.61
CA GLN A 843 -16.57 -69.73 -20.66
C GLN A 843 -15.23 -69.04 -20.41
N GLN A 844 -14.47 -69.46 -19.39
CA GLN A 844 -13.16 -68.88 -19.05
C GLN A 844 -12.13 -69.01 -20.20
N ARG A 845 -12.22 -70.06 -21.01
CA ARG A 845 -11.38 -70.22 -22.21
C ARG A 845 -11.83 -69.31 -23.34
N THR A 846 -13.13 -69.21 -23.60
CA THR A 846 -13.67 -68.34 -24.67
C THR A 846 -13.42 -66.87 -24.41
N GLU A 847 -13.44 -66.40 -23.16
CA GLU A 847 -13.06 -65.03 -22.82
C GLU A 847 -11.58 -64.75 -23.10
N LYS A 848 -10.66 -65.64 -22.69
CA LYS A 848 -9.22 -65.45 -22.97
C LYS A 848 -8.86 -65.56 -24.45
N ASN A 849 -9.57 -66.38 -25.22
CA ASN A 849 -9.39 -66.45 -26.68
C ASN A 849 -10.02 -65.25 -27.41
N ARG A 850 -11.06 -64.61 -26.85
CA ARG A 850 -11.68 -63.40 -27.41
C ARG A 850 -10.89 -62.12 -27.10
N THR A 851 -10.13 -62.06 -26.00
CA THR A 851 -9.33 -60.86 -25.65
C THR A 851 -8.04 -60.69 -26.45
N ASN A 852 -7.63 -61.66 -27.28
CA ASN A 852 -6.50 -61.50 -28.20
C ASN A 852 -7.02 -61.18 -29.61
N HIS A 853 -7.29 -59.91 -29.89
CA HIS A 853 -7.59 -59.40 -31.23
C HIS A 853 -6.31 -59.24 -32.06
N SER A 854 -5.73 -60.38 -32.46
CA SER A 854 -5.06 -60.57 -33.74
C SER A 854 -5.21 -62.06 -34.07
N PHE A 855 -5.26 -62.43 -35.35
CA PHE A 855 -5.64 -63.75 -35.89
C PHE A 855 -7.14 -63.95 -36.21
N ARG A 856 -7.66 -63.12 -37.11
CA ARG A 856 -8.62 -63.58 -38.13
C ARG A 856 -7.80 -64.17 -39.28
N ASP A 857 -7.70 -65.50 -39.33
CA ASP A 857 -7.53 -66.34 -40.54
C ASP A 857 -6.79 -67.64 -40.21
N TYR A 858 -7.51 -68.65 -39.72
CA TYR A 858 -7.10 -70.06 -39.83
C TYR A 858 -8.36 -70.95 -39.84
N SER A 859 -9.20 -70.78 -40.86
CA SER A 859 -10.27 -71.72 -41.25
C SER A 859 -9.78 -72.80 -42.22
N LYS A 860 -8.46 -72.92 -42.42
CA LYS A 860 -7.83 -74.03 -43.14
C LYS A 860 -6.84 -74.68 -42.18
N PHE A 861 -7.17 -75.90 -41.75
CA PHE A 861 -6.35 -76.95 -41.12
C PHE A 861 -7.14 -77.70 -40.03
N ALA A 862 -8.37 -78.11 -40.37
CA ALA A 862 -9.10 -79.14 -39.66
C ALA A 862 -9.22 -80.36 -40.57
N LYS A 863 -8.20 -81.22 -40.61
CA LYS A 863 -8.37 -82.67 -40.88
C LYS A 863 -7.36 -83.48 -40.05
N PRO A 864 -7.75 -84.66 -39.55
CA PRO A 864 -7.06 -85.35 -38.47
C PRO A 864 -5.97 -86.29 -39.00
N LYS A 865 -4.88 -86.45 -38.27
CA LYS A 865 -4.04 -87.66 -38.36
C LYS A 865 -3.91 -88.29 -36.97
N VAL A 866 -4.47 -89.49 -36.86
CA VAL A 866 -4.33 -90.42 -35.74
C VAL A 866 -2.86 -90.88 -35.64
N PRO A 867 -2.23 -90.90 -34.45
CA PRO A 867 -0.90 -91.47 -34.29
C PRO A 867 -0.97 -93.00 -34.18
N LYS A 868 -0.10 -93.71 -34.90
CA LYS A 868 0.18 -95.13 -34.64
C LYS A 868 1.47 -95.26 -33.84
N LYS A 869 1.41 -96.20 -32.89
CA LYS A 869 2.30 -96.43 -31.73
C LYS A 869 3.70 -96.91 -32.10
N GLU A 870 4.68 -96.49 -31.31
CA GLU A 870 5.84 -97.31 -30.92
C GLU A 870 5.67 -97.73 -29.44
N PRO A 871 6.02 -98.98 -29.06
CA PRO A 871 6.12 -99.39 -27.67
C PRO A 871 7.58 -99.46 -27.18
N LYS A 872 7.73 -99.02 -25.92
CA LYS A 872 8.59 -99.54 -24.83
C LYS A 872 10.11 -99.65 -25.05
N LYS A 873 10.86 -99.09 -24.10
CA LYS A 873 11.55 -99.82 -23.00
C LYS A 873 12.35 -98.82 -22.15
N GLU A 874 12.00 -98.67 -20.87
CA GLU A 874 12.53 -99.37 -19.68
C GLU A 874 13.51 -98.45 -18.92
N GLU A 875 13.00 -97.95 -17.78
CA GLU A 875 13.62 -97.72 -16.47
C GLU A 875 15.14 -97.96 -16.31
N PRO A 876 15.83 -97.13 -15.48
CA PRO A 876 15.56 -97.12 -14.04
C PRO A 876 15.61 -95.76 -13.32
N GLU A 877 14.94 -95.76 -12.16
CA GLU A 877 15.02 -94.82 -11.03
C GLU A 877 16.25 -95.07 -10.14
N GLY A 878 16.67 -94.01 -9.41
CA GLY A 878 17.71 -94.02 -8.36
C GLY A 878 19.03 -93.39 -8.83
N GLN A 879 19.82 -92.64 -8.05
CA GLN A 879 19.89 -92.39 -6.61
C GLN A 879 21.01 -91.32 -6.36
N ASP A 880 20.94 -90.57 -5.25
CA ASP A 880 22.00 -89.78 -4.58
C ASP A 880 22.62 -88.56 -5.35
N ILE A 881 22.93 -87.42 -4.72
CA ILE A 881 23.92 -87.22 -3.64
C ILE A 881 23.50 -86.09 -2.67
N LYS A 882 23.47 -86.46 -1.39
CA LYS A 882 23.48 -85.62 -0.18
C LYS A 882 24.87 -85.01 0.10
N LYS A 883 24.87 -84.02 1.00
CA LYS A 883 25.96 -83.52 1.88
C LYS A 883 26.84 -82.39 1.30
N PHE A 884 26.58 -81.17 1.77
CA PHE A 884 27.34 -80.58 2.88
C PHE A 884 26.40 -79.69 3.71
N MET A 885 26.00 -80.18 4.88
CA MET A 885 25.36 -79.41 5.95
C MET A 885 26.06 -79.73 7.27
N SER A 886 26.11 -78.70 8.13
CA SER A 886 26.31 -78.70 9.59
C SER A 886 27.73 -78.31 10.12
N PRO A 887 27.88 -77.92 11.41
CA PRO A 887 27.46 -76.62 11.98
C PRO A 887 28.40 -76.06 13.10
N ALA A 888 28.17 -74.80 13.55
CA ALA A 888 28.33 -74.33 14.95
C ALA A 888 27.71 -72.90 15.06
N ALA A 889 26.58 -72.71 15.77
CA ALA A 889 26.41 -72.23 17.17
C ALA A 889 26.55 -70.69 17.31
N THR A 890 25.64 -69.88 17.90
CA THR A 890 24.84 -69.97 19.16
C THR A 890 23.62 -68.99 19.16
N LYS A 891 22.39 -69.43 19.49
CA LYS A 891 21.49 -69.16 20.69
C LYS A 891 21.18 -67.67 21.06
N PHE A 892 19.95 -67.10 20.84
CA PHE A 892 18.67 -67.05 21.63
C PHE A 892 18.66 -66.16 22.92
N PRO A 893 17.53 -65.56 23.45
CA PRO A 893 16.09 -65.59 23.05
C PRO A 893 15.14 -64.34 23.28
N LYS A 894 13.88 -64.46 22.76
CA LYS A 894 12.51 -64.03 23.28
C LYS A 894 12.15 -62.53 23.41
N LYS A 895 10.92 -61.99 23.25
CA LYS A 895 9.50 -62.34 22.91
C LYS A 895 8.77 -60.94 22.81
N LYS A 896 7.66 -60.63 22.14
CA LYS A 896 6.34 -61.28 22.00
C LYS A 896 5.47 -60.50 20.97
N GLU A 897 4.49 -61.19 20.38
CA GLU A 897 3.49 -60.74 19.39
C GLU A 897 2.35 -59.85 19.96
N LYS A 898 1.74 -58.97 19.14
CA LYS A 898 0.42 -59.15 18.47
C LYS A 898 -0.13 -57.84 17.83
N PHE A 899 -0.59 -57.98 16.56
CA PHE A 899 -1.68 -57.28 15.83
C PHE A 899 -1.82 -55.74 15.80
N SER A 900 -1.81 -55.13 14.60
CA SER A 900 -2.97 -54.42 13.98
C SER A 900 -2.62 -53.62 12.69
N HIS A 901 -3.57 -53.63 11.74
CA HIS A 901 -4.01 -52.61 10.76
C HIS A 901 -3.08 -51.82 9.78
N PHE A 902 -3.53 -51.83 8.51
CA PHE A 902 -3.64 -50.72 7.52
C PHE A 902 -2.41 -50.13 6.76
N LEU A 903 -2.57 -50.10 5.40
CA LEU A 903 -2.08 -49.13 4.39
C LEU A 903 -0.55 -48.95 4.17
N SER A 904 0.01 -48.58 3.02
CA SER A 904 -0.44 -48.39 1.61
C SER A 904 0.76 -47.85 0.79
N SER A 905 0.85 -48.18 -0.50
CA SER A 905 1.19 -47.29 -1.64
C SER A 905 2.21 -46.12 -1.53
N THR A 906 3.25 -46.14 -0.71
CA THR A 906 4.12 -44.94 -0.52
C THR A 906 5.48 -44.98 -1.21
N GLU A 907 6.07 -46.12 -1.52
CA GLU A 907 7.45 -46.14 -2.07
C GLU A 907 7.53 -45.92 -3.60
N PHE A 908 6.49 -46.28 -4.36
CA PHE A 908 6.44 -45.99 -5.81
C PHE A 908 5.99 -44.54 -6.09
N ASN A 909 5.19 -43.96 -5.20
CA ASN A 909 4.79 -42.57 -5.27
C ASN A 909 5.94 -41.62 -4.90
N HIS A 910 6.84 -41.99 -3.98
CA HIS A 910 7.99 -41.14 -3.63
C HIS A 910 8.99 -40.97 -4.78
N TRP A 911 9.18 -42.00 -5.61
CA TRP A 911 10.04 -41.90 -6.79
C TRP A 911 9.36 -41.12 -7.94
N MET A 912 8.06 -41.31 -8.15
CA MET A 912 7.27 -40.52 -9.10
C MET A 912 7.14 -39.03 -8.69
N PHE A 913 6.93 -38.72 -7.41
CA PHE A 913 6.84 -37.33 -6.92
C PHE A 913 8.19 -36.61 -6.93
N SER A 914 9.32 -37.31 -6.75
CA SER A 914 10.65 -36.72 -6.91
C SER A 914 10.94 -36.35 -8.36
N VAL A 915 10.56 -37.20 -9.32
CA VAL A 915 10.80 -36.96 -10.75
C VAL A 915 9.79 -35.96 -11.35
N PHE A 916 8.52 -35.98 -10.91
CA PHE A 916 7.53 -34.98 -11.35
C PHE A 916 7.66 -33.64 -10.62
N GLY A 917 8.15 -33.63 -9.37
CA GLY A 917 8.41 -32.39 -8.61
C GLY A 917 9.57 -31.57 -9.18
N GLU A 918 10.61 -32.22 -9.69
CA GLU A 918 11.71 -31.54 -10.39
C GLU A 918 11.28 -31.03 -11.78
N VAL A 919 10.37 -31.72 -12.47
CA VAL A 919 9.80 -31.26 -13.75
C VAL A 919 8.79 -30.11 -13.55
N TYR A 920 8.00 -30.12 -12.47
CA TYR A 920 7.11 -29.01 -12.11
C TYR A 920 7.89 -27.77 -11.62
N GLY A 921 9.00 -27.96 -10.90
CA GLY A 921 9.91 -26.88 -10.50
C GLY A 921 10.59 -26.20 -11.69
N ILE A 922 10.91 -26.97 -12.75
CA ILE A 922 11.47 -26.43 -13.99
C ILE A 922 10.40 -25.75 -14.87
N LEU A 923 9.14 -26.17 -14.80
CA LEU A 923 8.01 -25.50 -15.47
C LEU A 923 7.56 -24.21 -14.77
N ILE A 924 7.71 -24.11 -13.45
CA ILE A 924 7.43 -22.88 -12.69
C ILE A 924 8.58 -21.86 -12.85
N LEU A 925 9.84 -22.32 -12.87
CA LEU A 925 10.99 -21.43 -13.14
C LEU A 925 11.11 -20.98 -14.61
N SER A 926 10.40 -21.62 -15.55
CA SER A 926 10.34 -21.19 -16.95
C SER A 926 9.09 -20.36 -17.28
N THR A 927 8.07 -20.35 -16.42
CA THR A 927 6.93 -19.44 -16.54
C THR A 927 7.21 -18.07 -15.91
N ASP A 928 8.07 -17.99 -14.89
CA ASP A 928 8.55 -16.71 -14.33
C ASP A 928 9.69 -16.06 -15.13
N LEU A 929 10.31 -16.78 -16.09
CA LEU A 929 11.29 -16.23 -17.04
C LEU A 929 10.72 -15.89 -18.44
N LEU A 930 9.42 -16.15 -18.64
CA LEU A 930 8.63 -15.69 -19.79
C LEU A 930 7.71 -14.50 -19.42
N PHE A 931 7.80 -14.02 -18.17
CA PHE A 931 7.09 -12.84 -17.65
C PHE A 931 8.07 -11.78 -17.08
N VAL A 932 9.24 -11.60 -17.73
CA VAL A 932 10.10 -10.40 -17.63
C VAL A 932 10.34 -9.82 -19.01
#